data_AF-A0A0D1YM49-F1
#
_entry.id   AF-A0A0D1YM49-F1
#
_cell.length_a   1.000
_cell.length_b   1.000
_cell.length_c   1.000
_cell.angle_alpha   90.00
_cell.angle_beta   90.00
_cell.angle_gamma   90.00
#
_symmetry.space_group_name_H-M   'P 1'
#
loop_
_entity.id
_entity.type
_entity.pdbx_description
1 polymer ?
#
loop_
_entity_poly.entity_id
_entity_poly.type
_entity_poly.pdbx_seq_one_letter_code
_entity_poly.pdbx_strand_id
1 'polypeptide(L)'
;MYQLAQDESTKSIEEPTSPPSSTEDVLEFEPQFDYEERGAFTPFRIHGFDNTGIPGGEYIGKNLSCSSLAHSAEVGVQESFFLNDNLMEIAADLDKHPMVNYRPTVGRIGEDKFPLSQIVEMSWDRLATACVFMQDYGVYLCVSRVMYHPNGKNENCLISFLRGQIFSESWIHLDRYRLQWQDQEIVFPKIFDTKTEFEINGALYGPEDARIIIEEDVQGAEPVVVFNMISTQSDWKRAIWVFRPFSQRSRILTIRGQEERAQTEKNWAPFFVRESDNDDDNNNTNSLMNAKRQPSEHIHFIWRFQPLTVLKCHLISGMCDIVYEQTTNPELMSYHEDHDASLRGGTQLVPIPLSHKQSRSFGAAGVQAFAAFPRTHIENAGGCGMAVYRPELGVLVTNTTHYYLSYGSKAIDFGPNMVMDAATVVDVCTRGRIMITNSIARWDMNAHDARGAQTDIMTLTLSVDDATVQVLRLSGIWDLLKSLPSLAGYFGQSGASEIEEFPAIEKVADEWLDARVRVVDPFERANAVGWDVRACLEESALEYVRVSSDKHNQNQDQVNREKEEERNKIIEEEEMRKKAEQEEAARMREEERAQRNAAAAKKQAEVKDKKNKGEAEKKKKEQEEQKKKKDEEEKAKLEKEKETLEKEKADLAEVDEEDKIDAQLTKAAAAAAEAIKGKKPVDDALPKHGEKRPVEDDLRRHGDDDGESEKDDVLEAWEYGNR
;
A
#
# COMPACT_ATOMS: atom_id res chain seq x y z
N MET A 1 51.81 -19.38 7.98
CA MET A 1 52.95 -19.12 8.88
C MET A 1 52.44 -19.28 10.30
N TYR A 2 52.97 -20.25 11.02
CA TYR A 2 52.69 -20.55 12.44
C TYR A 2 54.07 -20.70 13.11
N GLN A 3 54.16 -20.49 14.42
CA GLN A 3 55.38 -20.56 15.24
C GLN A 3 56.49 -19.54 14.93
N LEU A 4 56.62 -18.55 15.81
CA LEU A 4 57.83 -17.80 16.20
C LEU A 4 57.37 -16.80 17.29
N ALA A 5 57.89 -16.77 18.52
CA ALA A 5 58.76 -17.73 19.21
C ALA A 5 58.43 -17.73 20.71
N GLN A 6 58.66 -18.85 21.41
CA GLN A 6 58.83 -18.85 22.86
C GLN A 6 60.33 -18.82 23.17
N ASP A 7 60.70 -17.99 24.15
CA ASP A 7 61.76 -18.16 25.15
C ASP A 7 62.54 -16.86 25.41
N GLU A 8 62.39 -16.28 26.61
CA GLU A 8 63.57 -15.85 27.35
C GLU A 8 63.37 -15.80 28.88
N SER A 9 64.06 -16.72 29.58
CA SER A 9 64.39 -16.71 31.01
C SER A 9 63.28 -16.65 32.08
N THR A 10 63.13 -17.79 32.76
CA THR A 10 62.61 -17.88 34.13
C THR A 10 63.46 -17.10 35.14
N LYS A 11 62.81 -16.40 36.07
CA LYS A 11 63.34 -16.11 37.42
C LYS A 11 62.23 -16.22 38.46
N SER A 12 62.44 -17.06 39.46
CA SER A 12 61.55 -17.25 40.61
C SER A 12 61.86 -16.24 41.72
N ILE A 13 60.84 -15.51 42.18
CA ILE A 13 60.86 -14.73 43.44
C ILE A 13 59.55 -15.03 44.20
N GLU A 14 59.60 -14.93 45.52
CA GLU A 14 58.70 -15.52 46.52
C GLU A 14 57.26 -14.94 46.53
N GLU A 15 56.32 -15.71 47.08
CA GLU A 15 54.97 -15.24 47.44
C GLU A 15 55.02 -14.25 48.63
N PRO A 16 54.41 -13.05 48.53
CA PRO A 16 54.05 -12.23 49.69
C PRO A 16 52.62 -12.54 50.12
N THR A 17 52.43 -12.87 51.39
CA THR A 17 51.11 -13.12 51.99
C THR A 17 50.27 -11.85 52.15
N SER A 18 48.94 -12.03 52.16
CA SER A 18 47.85 -11.07 52.51
C SER A 18 47.46 -10.03 51.44
N PRO A 19 46.14 -9.73 51.30
CA PRO A 19 45.63 -8.82 50.28
C PRO A 19 45.70 -7.34 50.70
N PRO A 20 45.98 -6.40 49.77
CA PRO A 20 45.80 -4.98 50.04
C PRO A 20 44.30 -4.61 50.04
N SER A 21 43.81 -4.09 51.17
CA SER A 21 42.45 -3.57 51.27
C SER A 21 42.39 -2.11 50.82
N SER A 22 42.06 -1.88 49.55
CA SER A 22 41.68 -0.56 49.04
C SER A 22 40.65 -0.71 47.93
N THR A 23 39.43 -0.25 48.21
CA THR A 23 38.43 0.06 47.18
C THR A 23 38.91 1.30 46.43
N GLU A 24 39.69 1.11 45.38
CA GLU A 24 39.74 2.09 44.31
C GLU A 24 38.47 1.91 43.48
N ASP A 25 37.62 2.94 43.43
CA ASP A 25 36.45 2.93 42.59
C ASP A 25 36.90 2.86 41.13
N VAL A 26 36.78 1.68 40.52
CA VAL A 26 36.86 1.53 39.07
C VAL A 26 35.66 2.25 38.50
N LEU A 27 35.87 3.50 38.11
CA LEU A 27 34.94 4.26 37.27
C LEU A 27 34.87 3.55 35.92
N GLU A 28 33.97 2.57 35.83
CA GLU A 28 33.52 2.02 34.56
C GLU A 28 32.85 3.14 33.77
N PHE A 29 33.65 3.82 32.95
CA PHE A 29 33.17 4.59 31.81
C PHE A 29 32.53 3.61 30.84
N GLU A 30 31.28 3.22 31.10
CA GLU A 30 30.41 2.68 30.06
C GLU A 30 30.44 3.67 28.88
N PRO A 31 30.74 3.21 27.66
CA PRO A 31 30.89 4.11 26.51
C PRO A 31 29.53 4.71 26.16
N GLN A 32 29.34 5.97 26.57
CA GLN A 32 28.12 6.74 26.34
C GLN A 32 27.71 6.71 24.87
N PHE A 33 26.53 6.14 24.60
CA PHE A 33 26.02 6.02 23.24
C PHE A 33 25.55 7.39 22.72
N ASP A 34 26.19 7.88 21.66
CA ASP A 34 25.82 9.15 21.01
C ASP A 34 24.59 8.93 20.11
N TYR A 35 23.44 9.40 20.58
CA TYR A 35 22.20 9.37 19.80
C TYR A 35 22.19 10.40 18.65
N GLU A 36 22.95 11.49 18.74
CA GLU A 36 22.96 12.61 17.78
C GLU A 36 23.97 12.43 16.62
N GLU A 37 24.71 11.30 16.57
CA GLU A 37 25.50 10.88 15.39
C GLU A 37 24.67 10.94 14.08
N ARG A 38 23.36 10.70 14.19
CA ARG A 38 22.39 10.70 13.07
C ARG A 38 21.61 12.02 12.92
N GLY A 39 22.03 13.08 13.61
CA GLY A 39 21.41 14.42 13.57
C GLY A 39 20.79 14.84 14.91
N ALA A 40 20.64 16.14 15.12
CA ALA A 40 20.09 16.67 16.37
C ALA A 40 18.57 16.43 16.51
N PHE A 41 18.09 16.39 17.75
CA PHE A 41 16.65 16.34 18.04
C PHE A 41 16.00 17.71 17.80
N THR A 42 14.99 17.75 16.93
CA THR A 42 14.17 18.94 16.65
C THR A 42 13.01 19.02 17.64
N PRO A 43 12.74 20.17 18.30
CA PRO A 43 11.58 20.33 19.18
C PRO A 43 10.25 20.15 18.43
N PHE A 44 9.42 19.25 18.95
CA PHE A 44 8.06 18.97 18.47
C PHE A 44 7.08 19.07 19.65
N ARG A 45 5.92 19.70 19.44
CA ARG A 45 4.93 19.89 20.50
C ARG A 45 3.83 18.83 20.43
N ILE A 46 3.89 17.84 21.32
CA ILE A 46 2.79 16.90 21.48
C ILE A 46 1.65 17.60 22.25
N HIS A 47 0.51 17.69 21.59
CA HIS A 47 -0.78 18.04 22.19
C HIS A 47 -1.55 16.75 22.51
N GLY A 48 -2.34 16.73 23.58
CA GLY A 48 -3.13 15.57 23.98
C GLY A 48 -4.14 15.86 25.08
N PHE A 49 -4.63 14.81 25.70
CA PHE A 49 -5.75 14.82 26.64
C PHE A 49 -5.38 13.98 27.87
N ASP A 50 -5.35 14.60 29.05
CA ASP A 50 -5.03 13.97 30.33
C ASP A 50 -6.31 13.62 31.10
N ASN A 51 -6.36 12.42 31.69
CA ASN A 51 -7.52 11.96 32.44
C ASN A 51 -7.62 12.70 33.78
N THR A 52 -8.57 13.62 33.89
CA THR A 52 -8.73 14.47 35.08
C THR A 52 -9.45 13.80 36.27
N GLY A 53 -10.02 12.61 36.08
CA GLY A 53 -10.90 11.98 37.09
C GLY A 53 -12.22 12.73 37.37
N ILE A 54 -12.60 13.72 36.56
CA ILE A 54 -13.88 14.44 36.62
C ILE A 54 -14.74 14.06 35.39
N PRO A 55 -15.74 13.17 35.52
CA PRO A 55 -16.64 12.83 34.41
C PRO A 55 -17.56 14.00 34.01
N GLY A 56 -18.09 13.92 32.79
CA GLY A 56 -19.11 14.83 32.27
C GLY A 56 -20.53 14.26 32.40
N GLY A 57 -21.26 14.27 31.29
CA GLY A 57 -22.59 13.67 31.17
C GLY A 57 -23.76 14.41 31.85
N GLU A 58 -24.93 13.80 31.76
CA GLU A 58 -26.20 14.30 32.31
C GLU A 58 -26.20 14.33 33.85
N TYR A 59 -25.58 13.33 34.49
CA TYR A 59 -25.48 13.24 35.96
C TYR A 59 -24.85 14.49 36.57
N ILE A 60 -23.84 15.05 35.90
CA ILE A 60 -23.15 16.28 36.29
C ILE A 60 -23.81 17.52 35.69
N GLY A 61 -24.62 17.35 34.63
CA GLY A 61 -25.30 18.45 33.93
C GLY A 61 -24.33 19.28 33.09
N LYS A 62 -23.22 18.69 32.66
CA LYS A 62 -22.14 19.36 31.92
C LYS A 62 -21.41 18.34 31.06
N ASN A 63 -21.44 18.53 29.74
CA ASN A 63 -20.59 17.78 28.82
C ASN A 63 -19.11 18.12 29.07
N LEU A 64 -18.24 17.10 29.10
CA LEU A 64 -16.80 17.32 29.04
C LEU A 64 -16.42 17.69 27.60
N SER A 65 -15.34 18.46 27.43
CA SER A 65 -14.82 18.81 26.11
C SER A 65 -13.34 18.47 26.03
N CYS A 66 -12.86 18.10 24.85
CA CYS A 66 -11.45 17.79 24.63
C CYS A 66 -10.51 18.97 24.98
N SER A 67 -11.00 20.20 24.85
CA SER A 67 -10.32 21.42 25.34
C SER A 67 -10.19 21.52 26.87
N SER A 68 -11.02 20.81 27.64
CA SER A 68 -10.96 20.76 29.11
C SER A 68 -10.07 19.64 29.66
N LEU A 69 -9.77 18.63 28.84
CA LEU A 69 -8.77 17.60 29.11
C LEU A 69 -7.36 17.99 28.59
N ALA A 70 -7.24 19.11 27.88
CA ALA A 70 -6.08 19.43 27.06
C ALA A 70 -4.78 19.59 27.87
N HIS A 71 -3.82 18.70 27.61
CA HIS A 71 -2.43 18.78 28.06
C HIS A 71 -1.48 18.94 26.88
N SER A 72 -0.28 19.50 27.08
CA SER A 72 0.71 19.61 26.00
C SER A 72 2.13 19.75 26.53
N ALA A 73 3.07 19.03 25.95
CA ALA A 73 4.49 19.09 26.25
C ALA A 73 5.34 19.26 24.98
N GLU A 74 6.61 19.59 25.16
CA GLU A 74 7.61 19.60 24.08
C GLU A 74 8.49 18.35 24.23
N VAL A 75 8.75 17.68 23.10
CA VAL A 75 9.61 16.50 22.99
C VAL A 75 10.60 16.73 21.86
N GLY A 76 11.74 16.05 21.86
CA GLY A 76 12.62 16.04 20.70
C GLY A 76 12.21 14.96 19.69
N VAL A 77 12.39 15.23 18.40
CA VAL A 77 12.24 14.28 17.29
C VAL A 77 13.50 14.29 16.44
N GLN A 78 14.13 13.14 16.23
CA GLN A 78 15.23 12.98 15.25
C GLN A 78 14.66 12.59 13.88
N GLU A 79 15.32 12.99 12.79
CA GLU A 79 14.98 12.52 11.43
C GLU A 79 15.05 10.98 11.36
N SER A 80 14.02 10.37 10.77
CA SER A 80 13.94 8.91 10.66
C SER A 80 14.92 8.35 9.61
N PHE A 81 15.29 7.08 9.77
CA PHE A 81 16.14 6.39 8.80
C PHE A 81 15.58 5.02 8.42
N PHE A 82 15.80 4.65 7.15
CA PHE A 82 15.25 3.42 6.57
C PHE A 82 16.08 2.19 6.95
N LEU A 83 15.41 1.09 7.30
CA LEU A 83 16.04 -0.23 7.37
C LEU A 83 15.86 -0.95 6.03
N ASN A 84 16.92 -1.56 5.52
CA ASN A 84 16.90 -2.31 4.26
C ASN A 84 17.12 -3.81 4.49
N ASP A 85 16.72 -4.62 3.51
CA ASP A 85 16.86 -6.08 3.54
C ASP A 85 17.14 -6.63 2.13
N ASN A 86 17.68 -7.83 2.06
CA ASN A 86 18.15 -8.44 0.82
C ASN A 86 17.08 -9.32 0.18
N LEU A 87 16.18 -8.73 -0.63
CA LEU A 87 15.12 -9.48 -1.31
C LEU A 87 15.64 -10.65 -2.17
N MET A 88 16.87 -10.56 -2.70
CA MET A 88 17.50 -11.64 -3.48
C MET A 88 17.90 -12.85 -2.62
N GLU A 89 18.28 -12.64 -1.36
CA GLU A 89 18.52 -13.71 -0.39
C GLU A 89 17.19 -14.38 0.00
N ILE A 90 16.16 -13.57 0.30
CA ILE A 90 14.83 -14.08 0.66
C ILE A 90 14.23 -14.90 -0.48
N ALA A 91 14.34 -14.41 -1.71
CA ALA A 91 13.91 -15.12 -2.92
C ALA A 91 14.64 -16.45 -3.11
N ALA A 92 15.91 -16.56 -2.70
CA ALA A 92 16.71 -17.78 -2.79
C ALA A 92 16.42 -18.79 -1.66
N ASP A 93 16.18 -18.31 -0.43
CA ASP A 93 15.72 -19.13 0.69
C ASP A 93 14.34 -19.77 0.40
N LEU A 94 13.46 -19.02 -0.25
CA LEU A 94 12.05 -19.39 -0.48
C LEU A 94 11.77 -19.96 -1.89
N ASP A 95 12.74 -20.01 -2.81
CA ASP A 95 12.60 -20.54 -4.19
C ASP A 95 11.98 -21.95 -4.27
N LYS A 96 12.20 -22.76 -3.22
CA LYS A 96 11.69 -24.14 -3.13
C LYS A 96 10.31 -24.26 -2.48
N HIS A 97 9.71 -23.17 -2.01
CA HIS A 97 8.42 -23.20 -1.36
C HIS A 97 7.30 -23.45 -2.39
N PRO A 98 6.35 -24.39 -2.18
CA PRO A 98 5.38 -24.77 -3.23
C PRO A 98 4.49 -23.65 -3.78
N MET A 99 4.28 -22.58 -3.03
CA MET A 99 3.54 -21.38 -3.45
C MET A 99 4.40 -20.35 -4.23
N VAL A 100 5.73 -20.50 -4.26
CA VAL A 100 6.66 -19.61 -4.98
C VAL A 100 6.84 -20.13 -6.40
N ASN A 101 6.50 -19.29 -7.38
CA ASN A 101 6.48 -19.65 -8.80
C ASN A 101 6.54 -18.38 -9.66
N TYR A 102 7.73 -18.03 -10.15
CA TYR A 102 7.97 -16.76 -10.86
C TYR A 102 7.42 -16.70 -12.30
N ARG A 103 6.77 -17.77 -12.80
CA ARG A 103 6.25 -17.82 -14.19
C ARG A 103 5.26 -16.69 -14.54
N PRO A 104 4.31 -16.27 -13.67
CA PRO A 104 3.38 -15.17 -13.99
C PRO A 104 4.06 -13.78 -13.97
N THR A 105 5.13 -13.62 -13.19
CA THR A 105 5.98 -12.42 -13.24
C THR A 105 6.73 -12.36 -14.57
N VAL A 106 7.47 -13.43 -14.89
CA VAL A 106 8.24 -13.57 -16.15
C VAL A 106 7.37 -13.35 -17.38
N GLY A 107 6.16 -13.93 -17.41
CA GLY A 107 5.23 -13.80 -18.54
C GLY A 107 4.74 -12.37 -18.83
N ARG A 108 4.99 -11.40 -17.94
CA ARG A 108 4.61 -9.99 -18.12
C ARG A 108 5.78 -9.03 -18.37
N ILE A 109 7.03 -9.45 -18.16
CA ILE A 109 8.18 -8.58 -18.44
C ILE A 109 8.33 -8.35 -19.96
N GLY A 110 7.81 -9.24 -20.80
CA GLY A 110 7.63 -9.02 -22.25
C GLY A 110 8.91 -9.03 -23.09
N GLU A 111 10.08 -8.97 -22.45
CA GLU A 111 11.40 -9.05 -23.06
C GLU A 111 11.95 -10.48 -23.04
N ASP A 112 12.69 -10.88 -24.09
CA ASP A 112 13.35 -12.20 -24.16
C ASP A 112 14.45 -12.40 -23.10
N LYS A 113 14.87 -11.33 -22.41
CA LYS A 113 15.92 -11.32 -21.39
C LYS A 113 15.64 -10.23 -20.35
N PHE A 114 15.57 -10.63 -19.10
CA PHE A 114 15.37 -9.74 -17.95
C PHE A 114 16.35 -10.12 -16.81
N PRO A 115 16.83 -9.18 -16.00
CA PRO A 115 17.66 -9.48 -14.84
C PRO A 115 16.81 -10.14 -13.74
N LEU A 116 17.41 -11.08 -12.99
CA LEU A 116 16.73 -11.76 -11.87
C LEU A 116 16.25 -10.78 -10.78
N SER A 117 16.96 -9.67 -10.57
CA SER A 117 16.58 -8.62 -9.61
C SER A 117 15.21 -8.01 -9.94
N GLN A 118 14.93 -7.72 -11.22
CA GLN A 118 13.62 -7.20 -11.65
C GLN A 118 12.50 -8.21 -11.38
N ILE A 119 12.75 -9.52 -11.55
CA ILE A 119 11.75 -10.55 -11.21
C ILE A 119 11.46 -10.53 -9.71
N VAL A 120 12.51 -10.41 -8.88
CA VAL A 120 12.42 -10.40 -7.42
C VAL A 120 11.73 -9.14 -6.91
N GLU A 121 12.15 -7.96 -7.37
CA GLU A 121 11.53 -6.65 -7.11
C GLU A 121 10.05 -6.60 -7.54
N MET A 122 9.66 -7.33 -8.59
CA MET A 122 8.27 -7.46 -9.03
C MET A 122 7.48 -8.59 -8.36
N SER A 123 8.08 -9.39 -7.48
CA SER A 123 7.42 -10.55 -6.84
C SER A 123 7.46 -10.57 -5.31
N TRP A 124 8.27 -9.72 -4.68
CA TRP A 124 8.49 -9.70 -3.23
C TRP A 124 8.41 -8.30 -2.62
N ASP A 125 7.53 -8.14 -1.63
CA ASP A 125 7.49 -6.98 -0.74
C ASP A 125 8.02 -7.35 0.66
N ARG A 126 8.48 -6.35 1.42
CA ARG A 126 8.76 -6.47 2.85
C ARG A 126 8.08 -5.33 3.62
N LEU A 127 7.10 -5.68 4.45
CA LEU A 127 6.22 -4.77 5.20
C LEU A 127 6.49 -4.78 6.71
N ALA A 128 5.97 -3.74 7.37
CA ALA A 128 5.60 -3.70 8.78
C ALA A 128 6.61 -4.35 9.74
N THR A 129 7.84 -3.84 9.77
CA THR A 129 8.87 -4.35 10.68
C THR A 129 8.65 -3.83 12.10
N ALA A 130 8.37 -4.75 13.02
CA ALA A 130 8.40 -4.52 14.47
C ALA A 130 9.74 -5.00 15.04
N CYS A 131 10.30 -4.33 16.04
CA CYS A 131 11.56 -4.70 16.68
C CYS A 131 11.47 -4.66 18.21
N VAL A 132 12.36 -5.39 18.88
CA VAL A 132 12.66 -5.25 20.32
C VAL A 132 14.15 -5.27 20.55
N PHE A 133 14.62 -4.49 21.53
CA PHE A 133 15.98 -4.57 22.03
C PHE A 133 16.11 -5.74 23.02
N MET A 134 17.08 -6.61 22.78
CA MET A 134 17.34 -7.78 23.62
C MET A 134 18.56 -7.49 24.49
N GLN A 135 18.31 -6.95 25.69
CA GLN A 135 19.36 -6.41 26.57
C GLN A 135 20.45 -7.44 26.94
N ASP A 136 20.08 -8.71 27.13
CA ASP A 136 21.01 -9.84 27.35
C ASP A 136 22.05 -10.03 26.21
N TYR A 137 21.86 -9.40 25.04
CA TYR A 137 22.68 -9.59 23.83
C TYR A 137 23.19 -8.28 23.18
N GLY A 138 22.79 -7.10 23.66
CA GLY A 138 23.22 -5.81 23.10
C GLY A 138 22.76 -5.54 21.66
N VAL A 139 21.64 -6.13 21.22
CA VAL A 139 21.15 -6.06 19.83
C VAL A 139 19.63 -5.94 19.74
N TYR A 140 19.14 -5.34 18.66
CA TYR A 140 17.74 -5.39 18.27
C TYR A 140 17.44 -6.66 17.47
N LEU A 141 16.36 -7.37 17.83
CA LEU A 141 15.70 -8.33 16.95
C LEU A 141 14.53 -7.64 16.26
N CYS A 142 14.59 -7.57 14.94
CA CYS A 142 13.54 -7.03 14.09
C CYS A 142 12.86 -8.16 13.32
N VAL A 143 11.53 -8.12 13.25
CA VAL A 143 10.71 -9.09 12.52
C VAL A 143 9.87 -8.35 11.50
N SER A 144 10.05 -8.69 10.22
CA SER A 144 9.30 -8.13 9.10
C SER A 144 8.35 -9.16 8.51
N ARG A 145 7.21 -8.70 7.97
CA ARG A 145 6.39 -9.51 7.05
C ARG A 145 7.03 -9.46 5.67
N VAL A 146 7.34 -10.60 5.07
CA VAL A 146 7.75 -10.69 3.65
C VAL A 146 6.60 -11.32 2.87
N MET A 147 6.16 -10.70 1.78
CA MET A 147 5.03 -11.15 0.98
C MET A 147 5.46 -11.62 -0.41
N TYR A 148 4.87 -12.72 -0.89
CA TYR A 148 5.04 -13.19 -2.26
C TYR A 148 3.81 -12.86 -3.13
N HIS A 149 4.02 -12.10 -4.21
CA HIS A 149 3.00 -11.67 -5.14
C HIS A 149 3.48 -11.80 -6.61
N PRO A 150 3.34 -12.97 -7.27
CA PRO A 150 3.69 -13.08 -8.70
C PRO A 150 2.79 -12.21 -9.59
N ASN A 151 1.71 -11.67 -9.00
CA ASN A 151 0.84 -10.58 -9.46
C ASN A 151 1.55 -9.23 -9.73
N GLY A 152 2.75 -8.94 -9.17
CA GLY A 152 3.37 -7.60 -9.30
C GLY A 152 2.43 -6.45 -8.91
N LYS A 153 1.58 -6.74 -7.93
CA LYS A 153 0.48 -5.95 -7.37
C LYS A 153 0.33 -6.47 -5.94
N ASN A 154 0.64 -5.64 -4.96
CA ASN A 154 0.70 -5.98 -3.53
C ASN A 154 -0.66 -6.53 -3.03
N GLU A 155 -1.75 -6.04 -3.65
CA GLU A 155 -3.14 -6.53 -3.60
C GLU A 155 -3.29 -8.07 -3.75
N ASN A 156 -2.34 -8.74 -4.41
CA ASN A 156 -2.37 -10.15 -4.77
C ASN A 156 -1.30 -10.97 -4.02
N CYS A 157 -1.15 -10.72 -2.72
CA CYS A 157 -0.33 -11.55 -1.83
C CYS A 157 -0.86 -12.99 -1.79
N LEU A 158 -0.09 -13.96 -2.30
CA LEU A 158 -0.46 -15.37 -2.26
C LEU A 158 -0.11 -16.01 -0.91
N ILE A 159 1.09 -15.70 -0.42
CA ILE A 159 1.60 -16.17 0.86
C ILE A 159 2.59 -15.14 1.43
N SER A 160 2.68 -15.09 2.74
CA SER A 160 3.66 -14.28 3.46
C SER A 160 4.38 -15.09 4.53
N PHE A 161 5.52 -14.58 5.00
CA PHE A 161 6.43 -15.22 5.94
C PHE A 161 6.98 -14.19 6.93
N LEU A 162 7.38 -14.62 8.13
CA LEU A 162 8.16 -13.78 9.04
C LEU A 162 9.66 -13.91 8.75
N ARG A 163 10.35 -12.78 8.62
CA ARG A 163 11.82 -12.72 8.54
C ARG A 163 12.39 -11.96 9.73
N GLY A 164 13.25 -12.64 10.50
CA GLY A 164 14.07 -12.07 11.55
C GLY A 164 15.38 -11.49 11.01
N GLN A 165 15.69 -10.26 11.41
CA GLN A 165 16.97 -9.58 11.19
C GLN A 165 17.54 -9.13 12.55
N ILE A 166 18.86 -9.11 12.70
CA ILE A 166 19.55 -8.59 13.89
C ILE A 166 20.26 -7.28 13.53
N PHE A 167 20.16 -6.28 14.40
CA PHE A 167 20.85 -4.99 14.26
C PHE A 167 21.61 -4.64 15.55
N SER A 168 22.79 -4.02 15.42
CA SER A 168 23.51 -3.45 16.56
C SER A 168 22.79 -2.23 17.16
N GLU A 169 23.25 -1.73 18.31
CA GLU A 169 22.70 -0.51 18.93
C GLU A 169 22.74 0.72 17.99
N SER A 170 23.79 0.82 17.16
CA SER A 170 23.95 1.82 16.09
C SER A 170 23.11 1.54 14.83
N TRP A 171 22.21 0.56 14.88
CA TRP A 171 21.35 0.09 13.78
C TRP A 171 22.11 -0.39 12.53
N ILE A 172 23.23 -1.09 12.73
CA ILE A 172 23.96 -1.78 11.66
C ILE A 172 23.45 -3.22 11.55
N HIS A 173 23.01 -3.65 10.37
CA HIS A 173 22.53 -5.01 10.14
C HIS A 173 23.66 -6.04 10.30
N LEU A 174 23.45 -7.05 11.15
CA LEU A 174 24.47 -8.06 11.48
C LEU A 174 24.21 -9.35 10.69
N ASP A 175 24.78 -9.42 9.49
CA ASP A 175 24.78 -10.61 8.63
C ASP A 175 25.50 -11.79 9.30
N ARG A 176 24.90 -12.99 9.19
CA ARG A 176 25.36 -14.27 9.78
C ARG A 176 25.65 -14.21 11.28
N TYR A 177 24.97 -13.31 12.00
CA TYR A 177 25.03 -13.20 13.45
C TYR A 177 24.55 -14.49 14.12
N ARG A 178 25.29 -14.97 15.12
CA ARG A 178 25.01 -16.21 15.87
C ARG A 178 24.60 -15.87 17.30
N LEU A 179 23.30 -15.91 17.56
CA LEU A 179 22.74 -15.74 18.89
C LEU A 179 22.75 -17.09 19.61
N GLN A 180 23.25 -17.13 20.85
CA GLN A 180 23.22 -18.33 21.70
C GLN A 180 22.14 -18.15 22.77
N TRP A 181 21.01 -18.85 22.65
CA TRP A 181 19.94 -18.83 23.66
C TRP A 181 19.79 -20.22 24.26
N GLN A 182 20.05 -20.33 25.57
CA GLN A 182 20.17 -21.62 26.27
C GLN A 182 21.17 -22.53 25.52
N ASP A 183 20.81 -23.79 25.22
CA ASP A 183 21.64 -24.72 24.45
C ASP A 183 21.49 -24.58 22.91
N GLN A 184 20.89 -23.48 22.41
CA GLN A 184 20.55 -23.30 20.99
C GLN A 184 21.31 -22.16 20.33
N GLU A 185 22.06 -22.48 19.26
CA GLU A 185 22.59 -21.48 18.34
C GLU A 185 21.55 -21.14 17.26
N ILE A 186 21.31 -19.85 17.07
CA ILE A 186 20.37 -19.30 16.09
C ILE A 186 21.13 -18.33 15.19
N VAL A 187 21.16 -18.62 13.89
CA VAL A 187 21.82 -17.78 12.88
C VAL A 187 20.81 -16.83 12.25
N PHE A 188 21.18 -15.56 12.10
CA PHE A 188 20.39 -14.50 11.46
C PHE A 188 21.14 -13.88 10.26
N PRO A 189 20.46 -13.29 9.26
CA PRO A 189 19.00 -13.19 9.12
C PRO A 189 18.36 -14.56 8.88
N LYS A 190 17.04 -14.65 9.15
CA LYS A 190 16.35 -15.95 9.20
C LYS A 190 14.88 -15.85 8.81
N ILE A 191 14.43 -16.72 7.90
CA ILE A 191 13.00 -17.03 7.76
C ILE A 191 12.57 -17.93 8.95
N PHE A 192 11.47 -17.56 9.58
CA PHE A 192 10.85 -18.35 10.65
C PHE A 192 9.78 -19.27 10.07
N ASP A 193 9.77 -20.53 10.53
CA ASP A 193 8.68 -21.48 10.23
C ASP A 193 7.51 -21.24 11.19
N THR A 194 6.51 -20.48 10.72
CA THR A 194 5.23 -20.27 11.40
C THR A 194 4.25 -21.44 11.23
N LYS A 195 4.62 -22.49 10.48
CA LYS A 195 3.78 -23.65 10.11
C LYS A 195 2.52 -23.25 9.35
N THR A 196 2.68 -22.31 8.43
CA THR A 196 1.60 -21.80 7.58
C THR A 196 1.01 -22.90 6.70
N GLU A 197 -0.26 -23.18 6.92
CA GLU A 197 -1.10 -24.02 6.08
C GLU A 197 -1.55 -23.23 4.84
N PHE A 198 -1.62 -23.88 3.67
CA PHE A 198 -2.03 -23.25 2.41
C PHE A 198 -2.65 -24.28 1.44
N GLU A 199 -3.51 -23.81 0.54
CA GLU A 199 -4.02 -24.59 -0.59
C GLU A 199 -3.42 -24.09 -1.92
N ILE A 200 -3.12 -25.01 -2.83
CA ILE A 200 -2.59 -24.64 -4.14
C ILE A 200 -3.69 -23.91 -4.93
N ASN A 201 -3.35 -22.71 -5.42
CA ASN A 201 -4.24 -21.70 -6.03
C ASN A 201 -5.07 -20.83 -5.07
N GLY A 202 -4.90 -20.95 -3.74
CA GLY A 202 -5.42 -19.96 -2.79
C GLY A 202 -4.51 -18.73 -2.65
N ALA A 203 -4.89 -17.81 -1.76
CA ALA A 203 -4.17 -16.54 -1.50
C ALA A 203 -4.31 -16.10 -0.02
N LEU A 204 -3.63 -15.01 0.36
CA LEU A 204 -3.63 -14.42 1.70
C LEU A 204 -3.18 -15.38 2.83
N TYR A 205 -2.30 -16.33 2.50
CA TYR A 205 -1.76 -17.27 3.49
C TYR A 205 -0.63 -16.67 4.34
N GLY A 206 -0.54 -17.16 5.58
CA GLY A 206 0.57 -16.86 6.47
C GLY A 206 0.44 -15.58 7.29
N PRO A 207 1.49 -15.24 8.06
CA PRO A 207 1.47 -14.21 9.09
C PRO A 207 1.31 -12.78 8.54
N GLU A 208 0.34 -12.04 9.07
CA GLU A 208 0.11 -10.60 8.84
C GLU A 208 0.15 -9.81 10.16
N ASP A 209 0.11 -8.46 10.07
CA ASP A 209 0.05 -7.53 11.21
C ASP A 209 1.08 -7.76 12.33
N ALA A 210 2.27 -8.25 11.99
CA ALA A 210 3.25 -8.73 12.96
C ALA A 210 3.66 -7.66 14.01
N ARG A 211 3.74 -8.08 15.27
CA ARG A 211 4.27 -7.33 16.42
C ARG A 211 5.23 -8.22 17.19
N ILE A 212 6.22 -7.64 17.85
CA ILE A 212 7.14 -8.37 18.73
C ILE A 212 7.25 -7.65 20.07
N ILE A 213 7.30 -8.43 21.14
CA ILE A 213 7.46 -7.97 22.52
C ILE A 213 8.43 -8.92 23.26
N ILE A 214 9.17 -8.40 24.22
CA ILE A 214 9.99 -9.15 25.18
C ILE A 214 9.68 -8.61 26.59
N GLU A 215 9.84 -9.43 27.62
CA GLU A 215 9.81 -8.93 28.99
C GLU A 215 11.18 -8.32 29.34
N GLU A 216 11.22 -6.99 29.47
CA GLU A 216 12.42 -6.27 29.90
C GLU A 216 12.81 -6.67 31.35
N ASP A 217 14.12 -6.69 31.61
CA ASP A 217 14.75 -7.14 32.87
C ASP A 217 14.45 -8.58 33.34
N VAL A 218 13.86 -9.42 32.49
CA VAL A 218 13.64 -10.84 32.77
C VAL A 218 14.71 -11.68 32.07
N GLN A 219 15.70 -12.13 32.84
CA GLN A 219 16.84 -12.87 32.32
C GLN A 219 16.40 -14.13 31.54
N GLY A 220 16.89 -14.27 30.30
CA GLY A 220 16.57 -15.41 29.45
C GLY A 220 15.15 -15.44 28.88
N ALA A 221 14.36 -14.36 29.06
CA ALA A 221 13.08 -14.20 28.39
C ALA A 221 13.21 -14.39 26.88
N GLU A 222 12.33 -15.21 26.32
CA GLU A 222 12.24 -15.40 24.87
C GLU A 222 11.20 -14.43 24.30
N PRO A 223 11.54 -13.63 23.27
CA PRO A 223 10.59 -12.75 22.59
C PRO A 223 9.32 -13.50 22.15
N VAL A 224 8.20 -12.79 22.15
CA VAL A 224 6.93 -13.26 21.59
C VAL A 224 6.59 -12.41 20.39
N VAL A 225 6.55 -13.05 19.22
CA VAL A 225 5.96 -12.46 18.02
C VAL A 225 4.46 -12.77 18.04
N VAL A 226 3.63 -11.76 17.87
CA VAL A 226 2.19 -11.91 17.65
C VAL A 226 1.89 -11.53 16.20
N PHE A 227 1.02 -12.28 15.54
CA PHE A 227 0.52 -12.00 14.20
C PHE A 227 -0.90 -12.53 14.05
N ASN A 228 -1.58 -12.20 12.95
CA ASN A 228 -2.81 -12.89 12.55
C ASN A 228 -2.57 -13.74 11.29
N MET A 229 -3.27 -14.88 11.15
CA MET A 229 -3.29 -15.66 9.90
C MET A 229 -4.54 -16.55 9.80
N ILE A 230 -4.84 -16.97 8.58
CA ILE A 230 -5.86 -18.00 8.27
C ILE A 230 -5.24 -19.41 8.35
N SER A 231 -6.04 -20.41 8.77
CA SER A 231 -5.61 -21.81 8.93
C SER A 231 -6.82 -22.75 9.01
N THR A 232 -6.62 -24.06 8.83
CA THR A 232 -7.68 -25.05 9.11
C THR A 232 -8.07 -25.10 10.60
N GLN A 233 -7.13 -24.77 11.50
CA GLN A 233 -7.36 -24.68 12.95
C GLN A 233 -8.25 -23.49 13.35
N SER A 234 -8.46 -22.52 12.45
CA SER A 234 -9.38 -21.39 12.62
C SER A 234 -10.59 -21.45 11.69
N ASP A 235 -10.85 -22.60 11.05
CA ASP A 235 -11.87 -22.75 9.98
C ASP A 235 -11.71 -21.70 8.86
N TRP A 236 -10.45 -21.48 8.46
CA TRP A 236 -9.97 -20.44 7.55
C TRP A 236 -10.29 -18.98 7.94
N LYS A 237 -10.90 -18.73 9.11
CA LYS A 237 -11.04 -17.38 9.68
C LYS A 237 -9.67 -16.83 10.08
N ARG A 238 -9.50 -15.50 10.02
CA ARG A 238 -8.24 -14.84 10.38
C ARG A 238 -8.14 -14.73 11.90
N ALA A 239 -7.31 -15.57 12.51
CA ALA A 239 -7.15 -15.68 13.97
C ALA A 239 -5.82 -15.07 14.45
N ILE A 240 -5.74 -14.67 15.73
CA ILE A 240 -4.49 -14.27 16.39
C ILE A 240 -3.64 -15.50 16.70
N TRP A 241 -2.32 -15.39 16.49
CA TRP A 241 -1.32 -16.38 16.82
C TRP A 241 -0.17 -15.76 17.63
N VAL A 242 0.39 -16.53 18.55
CA VAL A 242 1.66 -16.23 19.22
C VAL A 242 2.74 -17.20 18.76
N PHE A 243 3.93 -16.68 18.50
CA PHE A 243 5.09 -17.44 18.06
C PHE A 243 6.34 -17.04 18.85
N ARG A 244 6.97 -18.06 19.44
CA ARG A 244 8.23 -17.92 20.18
C ARG A 244 9.38 -18.34 19.24
N PRO A 245 10.27 -17.41 18.81
CA PRO A 245 11.13 -17.59 17.64
C PRO A 245 12.39 -18.42 17.87
N PHE A 246 12.80 -18.62 19.11
CA PHE A 246 13.99 -19.39 19.48
C PHE A 246 13.61 -20.85 19.71
N SER A 247 12.65 -21.09 20.62
CA SER A 247 12.03 -22.40 20.89
C SER A 247 11.14 -22.91 19.75
N GLN A 248 10.85 -22.08 18.74
CA GLN A 248 10.09 -22.38 17.52
C GLN A 248 8.70 -22.95 17.81
N ARG A 249 7.99 -22.32 18.77
CA ARG A 249 6.65 -22.71 19.22
C ARG A 249 5.61 -21.71 18.74
N SER A 250 4.69 -22.16 17.90
CA SER A 250 3.52 -21.40 17.45
C SER A 250 2.24 -21.90 18.12
N ARG A 251 1.31 -21.00 18.46
CA ARG A 251 -0.01 -21.27 19.05
C ARG A 251 -1.06 -20.29 18.52
N ILE A 252 -2.20 -20.83 18.09
CA ILE A 252 -3.42 -20.05 17.87
C ILE A 252 -3.99 -19.61 19.22
N LEU A 253 -4.49 -18.37 19.31
CA LEU A 253 -5.19 -17.88 20.49
C LEU A 253 -6.69 -18.19 20.41
N THR A 254 -7.31 -18.58 21.52
CA THR A 254 -8.72 -19.01 21.58
C THR A 254 -9.38 -18.45 22.84
N ILE A 255 -10.33 -17.52 22.63
CA ILE A 255 -11.07 -16.85 23.70
C ILE A 255 -12.13 -17.82 24.26
N ARG A 256 -12.12 -18.05 25.58
CA ARG A 256 -13.09 -18.91 26.26
C ARG A 256 -14.47 -18.24 26.31
N GLY A 257 -15.53 -19.05 26.19
CA GLY A 257 -16.91 -18.59 26.27
C GLY A 257 -17.52 -18.07 24.96
N GLN A 258 -16.74 -17.95 23.87
CA GLN A 258 -17.29 -17.68 22.54
C GLN A 258 -17.90 -18.94 21.93
N GLU A 259 -19.14 -18.86 21.43
CA GLU A 259 -19.80 -19.94 20.70
C GLU A 259 -19.23 -20.09 19.28
N GLU A 260 -18.87 -18.98 18.65
CA GLU A 260 -18.26 -18.93 17.32
C GLU A 260 -17.10 -17.91 17.29
N ARG A 261 -16.01 -18.23 16.57
CA ARG A 261 -14.90 -17.30 16.32
C ARG A 261 -15.30 -16.24 15.29
N ALA A 262 -14.95 -14.97 15.54
CA ALA A 262 -15.11 -13.88 14.58
C ALA A 262 -14.38 -14.16 13.25
N GLN A 263 -14.87 -13.59 12.15
CA GLN A 263 -14.28 -13.79 10.81
C GLN A 263 -12.86 -13.19 10.69
N THR A 264 -12.57 -12.14 11.46
CA THR A 264 -11.28 -11.44 11.43
C THR A 264 -10.89 -10.89 12.79
N GLU A 265 -9.77 -11.39 13.31
CA GLU A 265 -9.06 -10.88 14.47
C GLU A 265 -7.84 -10.07 13.99
N LYS A 266 -7.95 -8.74 14.11
CA LYS A 266 -6.92 -7.74 13.75
C LYS A 266 -6.95 -6.62 14.78
N ASN A 267 -6.04 -5.65 14.69
CA ASN A 267 -6.06 -4.43 15.52
C ASN A 267 -6.01 -4.65 17.05
N TRP A 268 -5.37 -5.72 17.50
CA TRP A 268 -4.99 -5.94 18.91
C TRP A 268 -3.67 -5.23 19.25
N ALA A 269 -3.35 -5.06 20.53
CA ALA A 269 -2.07 -4.53 21.00
C ALA A 269 -1.54 -5.36 22.21
N PRO A 270 -0.37 -6.02 22.11
CA PRO A 270 0.14 -6.95 23.14
C PRO A 270 0.89 -6.24 24.26
N PHE A 271 0.85 -6.78 25.47
CA PHE A 271 1.64 -6.32 26.62
C PHE A 271 1.83 -7.39 27.70
N PHE A 272 2.78 -7.17 28.62
CA PHE A 272 2.98 -8.02 29.80
C PHE A 272 2.62 -7.25 31.07
N VAL A 273 1.62 -7.76 31.81
CA VAL A 273 1.26 -7.27 33.14
C VAL A 273 2.03 -8.07 34.17
N ARG A 274 2.66 -7.39 35.14
CA ARG A 274 3.23 -8.02 36.33
C ARG A 274 2.09 -8.36 37.27
N GLU A 275 1.80 -9.63 37.44
CA GLU A 275 0.94 -10.08 38.53
C GLU A 275 1.74 -10.06 39.84
N SER A 276 1.06 -9.99 40.98
CA SER A 276 1.73 -10.18 42.28
C SER A 276 2.23 -11.61 42.35
N ASP A 277 3.53 -11.80 42.53
CA ASP A 277 4.14 -13.13 42.65
C ASP A 277 3.46 -13.90 43.80
N ASN A 278 2.74 -14.98 43.45
CA ASN A 278 2.18 -15.90 44.44
C ASN A 278 3.32 -16.76 45.00
N ASP A 279 4.11 -16.17 45.91
CA ASP A 279 5.11 -16.83 46.75
C ASP A 279 4.42 -17.76 47.79
N ASP A 280 3.66 -18.74 47.29
CA ASP A 280 3.02 -19.81 48.07
C ASP A 280 4.06 -20.85 48.56
N ASP A 281 5.34 -20.64 48.23
CA ASP A 281 6.48 -21.50 48.58
C ASP A 281 7.18 -21.07 49.88
N ASN A 282 6.43 -21.20 50.98
CA ASN A 282 6.90 -21.39 52.36
C ASN A 282 8.19 -20.66 52.81
N ASN A 283 7.98 -19.51 53.47
CA ASN A 283 8.55 -19.27 54.81
C ASN A 283 10.09 -19.17 54.89
N ASN A 284 10.72 -18.35 54.04
CA ASN A 284 12.13 -17.95 54.21
C ASN A 284 12.36 -16.45 53.90
N THR A 285 12.20 -15.61 54.92
CA THR A 285 12.14 -14.14 54.86
C THR A 285 13.45 -13.42 54.46
N ASN A 286 14.45 -14.14 53.95
CA ASN A 286 15.69 -13.57 53.40
C ASN A 286 15.76 -13.59 51.85
N SER A 287 14.73 -14.10 51.15
CA SER A 287 14.77 -14.27 49.68
C SER A 287 14.39 -13.03 48.86
N LEU A 288 13.58 -12.09 49.42
CA LEU A 288 12.95 -11.01 48.65
C LEU A 288 13.91 -10.05 47.92
N MET A 289 15.19 -9.97 48.29
CA MET A 289 16.17 -9.12 47.59
C MET A 289 16.93 -9.84 46.44
N ASN A 290 16.72 -11.15 46.23
CA ASN A 290 17.43 -11.93 45.21
C ASN A 290 16.52 -12.84 44.36
N ALA A 291 15.21 -12.79 44.54
CA ALA A 291 14.26 -13.48 43.68
C ALA A 291 14.31 -12.90 42.24
N LYS A 292 14.96 -13.62 41.33
CA LYS A 292 14.96 -13.25 39.90
C LYS A 292 13.58 -13.53 39.32
N ARG A 293 12.89 -12.48 38.86
CA ARG A 293 11.63 -12.59 38.10
C ARG A 293 11.81 -13.59 36.96
N GLN A 294 10.84 -14.50 36.82
CA GLN A 294 10.78 -15.49 35.76
C GLN A 294 9.98 -14.96 34.56
N PRO A 295 10.14 -15.53 33.35
CA PRO A 295 9.27 -15.24 32.21
C PRO A 295 7.81 -15.58 32.50
N SER A 296 6.92 -14.67 32.15
CA SER A 296 5.47 -14.80 32.36
C SER A 296 4.89 -15.95 31.55
N GLU A 297 4.01 -16.74 32.16
CA GLU A 297 3.23 -17.76 31.43
C GLU A 297 2.09 -17.18 30.59
N HIS A 298 1.75 -15.91 30.85
CA HIS A 298 0.63 -15.19 30.26
C HIS A 298 1.10 -13.91 29.55
N ILE A 299 0.39 -13.56 28.48
CA ILE A 299 0.49 -12.29 27.76
C ILE A 299 -0.90 -11.63 27.74
N HIS A 300 -0.95 -10.31 27.83
CA HIS A 300 -2.19 -9.54 27.79
C HIS A 300 -2.35 -8.83 26.44
N PHE A 301 -3.59 -8.54 26.07
CA PHE A 301 -3.92 -7.79 24.86
C PHE A 301 -4.99 -6.75 25.14
N ILE A 302 -4.80 -5.50 24.67
CA ILE A 302 -5.97 -4.70 24.30
C ILE A 302 -6.55 -5.37 23.06
N TRP A 303 -7.74 -5.94 23.18
CA TRP A 303 -8.45 -6.60 22.08
C TRP A 303 -9.31 -5.60 21.31
N ARG A 304 -9.91 -4.64 22.02
CA ARG A 304 -10.67 -3.50 21.50
C ARG A 304 -10.45 -2.28 22.40
N PHE A 305 -10.50 -1.08 21.84
CA PHE A 305 -10.58 0.19 22.61
C PHE A 305 -12.02 0.67 22.82
N GLN A 306 -12.99 0.09 22.11
CA GLN A 306 -14.40 0.48 22.15
C GLN A 306 -15.33 -0.77 22.20
N PRO A 307 -15.92 -1.08 23.37
CA PRO A 307 -15.43 -0.68 24.71
C PRO A 307 -13.97 -1.16 24.91
N LEU A 308 -13.26 -0.59 25.88
CA LEU A 308 -11.92 -1.08 26.23
C LEU A 308 -12.03 -2.51 26.80
N THR A 309 -11.56 -3.49 26.04
CA THR A 309 -11.60 -4.92 26.41
C THR A 309 -10.19 -5.49 26.44
N VAL A 310 -9.83 -6.13 27.56
CA VAL A 310 -8.50 -6.73 27.78
C VAL A 310 -8.63 -8.26 27.87
N LEU A 311 -7.82 -8.94 27.05
CA LEU A 311 -7.63 -10.39 27.14
C LEU A 311 -6.38 -10.74 27.96
N LYS A 312 -6.44 -11.83 28.71
CA LYS A 312 -5.27 -12.54 29.27
C LYS A 312 -5.15 -13.89 28.58
N CYS A 313 -4.00 -14.19 28.00
CA CYS A 313 -3.77 -15.38 27.17
C CYS A 313 -2.56 -16.18 27.66
N HIS A 314 -2.71 -17.49 27.84
CA HIS A 314 -1.62 -18.37 28.27
C HIS A 314 -0.75 -18.82 27.09
N LEU A 315 0.54 -18.44 27.09
CA LEU A 315 1.47 -18.58 25.96
C LEU A 315 1.72 -20.03 25.49
N ILE A 316 1.52 -21.04 26.35
CA ILE A 316 1.81 -22.45 26.01
C ILE A 316 0.58 -23.16 25.44
N SER A 317 -0.62 -22.83 25.94
CA SER A 317 -1.88 -23.47 25.55
C SER A 317 -2.63 -22.71 24.46
N GLY A 318 -2.46 -21.38 24.38
CA GLY A 318 -3.26 -20.51 23.51
C GLY A 318 -4.64 -20.15 24.07
N MET A 319 -5.00 -20.61 25.27
CA MET A 319 -6.30 -20.26 25.87
C MET A 319 -6.29 -18.82 26.39
N CYS A 320 -7.35 -18.07 26.11
CA CYS A 320 -7.54 -16.68 26.51
C CYS A 320 -8.84 -16.46 27.29
N ASP A 321 -8.83 -15.51 28.21
CA ASP A 321 -9.99 -15.01 28.94
C ASP A 321 -10.15 -13.50 28.73
N ILE A 322 -11.39 -13.01 28.69
CA ILE A 322 -11.67 -11.58 28.91
C ILE A 322 -11.50 -11.34 30.41
N VAL A 323 -10.49 -10.56 30.79
CA VAL A 323 -10.20 -10.22 32.20
C VAL A 323 -10.70 -8.83 32.58
N TYR A 324 -11.01 -7.98 31.60
CA TYR A 324 -11.64 -6.69 31.80
C TYR A 324 -12.44 -6.28 30.56
N GLU A 325 -13.62 -5.70 30.77
CA GLU A 325 -14.43 -5.06 29.76
C GLU A 325 -15.00 -3.76 30.35
N GLN A 326 -14.80 -2.64 29.65
CA GLN A 326 -15.18 -1.31 30.13
C GLN A 326 -16.71 -1.14 30.16
N THR A 327 -17.26 -1.10 31.37
CA THR A 327 -18.63 -0.64 31.64
C THR A 327 -18.61 0.77 32.21
N THR A 328 -19.31 1.70 31.56
CA THR A 328 -19.44 3.10 32.00
C THR A 328 -20.92 3.43 32.21
N ASN A 329 -21.29 4.11 33.31
CA ASN A 329 -22.65 4.61 33.50
C ASN A 329 -22.98 5.65 32.40
N PRO A 330 -24.03 5.47 31.58
CA PRO A 330 -24.41 6.42 30.54
C PRO A 330 -24.63 7.84 31.03
N GLU A 331 -25.08 8.04 32.28
CA GLU A 331 -25.28 9.38 32.84
C GLU A 331 -23.95 10.13 33.08
N LEU A 332 -22.80 9.43 33.10
CA LEU A 332 -21.45 10.00 33.24
C LEU A 332 -20.73 10.22 31.90
N MET A 333 -21.23 9.67 30.80
CA MET A 333 -20.59 9.79 29.49
C MET A 333 -20.86 11.16 28.85
N SER A 334 -19.82 11.78 28.28
CA SER A 334 -20.00 12.97 27.46
C SER A 334 -20.35 12.60 26.02
N TYR A 335 -21.07 13.48 25.32
CA TYR A 335 -21.27 13.41 23.87
C TYR A 335 -20.03 13.98 23.14
N HIS A 336 -19.60 13.29 22.08
CA HIS A 336 -18.51 13.66 21.18
C HIS A 336 -18.93 13.40 19.73
N GLU A 337 -18.29 14.05 18.76
CA GLU A 337 -18.53 13.86 17.33
C GLU A 337 -17.45 12.96 16.70
N ASP A 338 -17.25 11.78 17.30
CA ASP A 338 -16.23 10.76 16.96
C ASP A 338 -16.61 9.86 15.75
N HIS A 339 -17.73 10.16 15.09
CA HIS A 339 -18.27 9.36 14.00
C HIS A 339 -17.34 9.33 12.77
N ASP A 340 -17.34 8.21 12.05
CA ASP A 340 -16.35 7.85 11.01
C ASP A 340 -14.91 7.60 11.53
N ALA A 341 -14.64 7.67 12.84
CA ALA A 341 -13.33 7.32 13.41
C ALA A 341 -13.39 6.19 14.45
N SER A 342 -12.25 5.53 14.66
CA SER A 342 -12.13 4.39 15.57
C SER A 342 -10.68 4.09 15.96
N LEU A 343 -10.36 4.13 17.26
CA LEU A 343 -9.05 3.80 17.80
C LEU A 343 -8.79 2.27 17.76
N ARG A 344 -7.78 1.82 17.01
CA ARG A 344 -7.61 0.42 16.60
C ARG A 344 -6.14 -0.04 16.59
N GLY A 345 -5.78 -0.99 17.47
CA GLY A 345 -4.45 -1.61 17.50
C GLY A 345 -3.34 -0.67 17.93
N GLY A 346 -2.11 -0.87 17.43
CA GLY A 346 -0.96 -0.01 17.72
C GLY A 346 0.38 -0.74 17.68
N THR A 347 1.34 -0.23 18.46
CA THR A 347 2.52 -0.97 18.92
C THR A 347 2.15 -2.01 19.98
N GLN A 348 3.14 -2.74 20.49
CA GLN A 348 3.02 -3.31 21.84
C GLN A 348 2.99 -2.19 22.90
N LEU A 349 2.42 -2.44 24.07
CA LEU A 349 2.55 -1.53 25.21
C LEU A 349 3.80 -1.90 26.01
N VAL A 350 4.64 -0.91 26.33
CA VAL A 350 5.82 -1.04 27.19
C VAL A 350 5.56 -0.40 28.55
N PRO A 351 6.08 -0.96 29.66
CA PRO A 351 5.89 -0.36 30.98
C PRO A 351 6.63 0.99 31.09
N ILE A 352 6.03 1.94 31.81
CA ILE A 352 6.61 3.28 32.02
C ILE A 352 7.65 3.19 33.16
N PRO A 353 8.92 3.60 32.97
CA PRO A 353 9.91 3.62 34.04
C PRO A 353 9.55 4.60 35.16
N LEU A 354 9.69 4.21 36.43
CA LEU A 354 9.43 5.11 37.57
C LEU A 354 10.49 6.22 37.72
N SER A 355 11.75 5.97 37.34
CA SER A 355 12.80 7.01 37.33
C SER A 355 14.00 6.67 36.45
N HIS A 356 14.68 7.69 35.94
CA HIS A 356 15.99 7.54 35.27
C HIS A 356 17.03 6.75 36.08
N LYS A 357 17.06 6.92 37.41
CA LYS A 357 18.05 6.27 38.29
C LYS A 357 17.73 4.82 38.63
N GLN A 358 16.50 4.39 38.36
CA GLN A 358 16.00 3.04 38.56
C GLN A 358 15.14 2.70 37.34
N SER A 359 15.75 2.72 36.15
CA SER A 359 15.07 2.48 34.86
C SER A 359 14.29 1.16 34.85
N ARG A 360 14.83 0.15 35.55
CA ARG A 360 14.28 -1.19 35.79
C ARG A 360 13.06 -1.25 36.74
N SER A 361 12.64 -0.10 37.28
CA SER A 361 11.58 -0.02 38.30
C SER A 361 10.26 0.38 37.65
N PHE A 362 9.38 -0.61 37.48
CA PHE A 362 8.15 -0.52 36.68
C PHE A 362 6.90 -0.74 37.55
N GLY A 363 6.59 0.22 38.42
CA GLY A 363 5.47 0.15 39.37
C GLY A 363 5.58 -0.94 40.44
N ALA A 364 4.64 -0.93 41.39
CA ALA A 364 4.22 -2.14 42.12
C ALA A 364 3.21 -2.92 41.26
N ALA A 365 3.01 -4.22 41.52
CA ALA A 365 2.01 -5.01 40.78
C ALA A 365 0.60 -4.40 40.85
N GLY A 366 0.23 -3.82 41.99
CA GLY A 366 -1.05 -3.13 42.20
C GLY A 366 -1.21 -1.79 41.46
N VAL A 367 -0.15 -1.17 40.92
CA VAL A 367 -0.26 0.02 40.06
C VAL A 367 0.81 0.03 38.97
N GLN A 368 0.40 -0.32 37.76
CA GLN A 368 1.25 -0.33 36.56
C GLN A 368 0.69 0.66 35.52
N ALA A 369 1.61 1.38 34.87
CA ALA A 369 1.30 2.28 33.78
C ALA A 369 2.14 1.89 32.56
N PHE A 370 1.53 1.93 31.37
CA PHE A 370 2.12 1.47 30.12
C PHE A 370 1.93 2.51 29.02
N ALA A 371 2.97 2.71 28.19
CA ALA A 371 2.93 3.56 27.01
C ALA A 371 2.85 2.71 25.73
N ALA A 372 2.07 3.15 24.76
CA ALA A 372 2.01 2.59 23.41
C ALA A 372 1.74 3.68 22.39
N PHE A 373 1.92 3.35 21.10
CA PHE A 373 1.36 4.15 20.02
C PHE A 373 0.21 3.38 19.34
N PRO A 374 -1.04 3.54 19.81
CA PRO A 374 -2.22 3.17 19.03
C PRO A 374 -2.33 3.98 17.73
N ARG A 375 -3.35 3.66 16.92
CA ARG A 375 -3.68 4.40 15.70
C ARG A 375 -5.19 4.58 15.58
N THR A 376 -5.65 5.77 15.21
CA THR A 376 -7.03 5.98 14.75
C THR A 376 -7.16 5.54 13.29
N HIS A 377 -8.20 4.74 13.01
CA HIS A 377 -8.75 4.52 11.67
C HIS A 377 -9.77 5.61 11.38
N ILE A 378 -9.65 6.30 10.24
CA ILE A 378 -10.63 7.28 9.77
C ILE A 378 -11.25 6.76 8.48
N GLU A 379 -12.50 6.33 8.59
CA GLU A 379 -13.38 5.98 7.47
C GLU A 379 -13.91 7.28 6.81
N ASN A 380 -14.40 7.20 5.56
CA ASN A 380 -14.99 8.34 4.83
C ASN A 380 -14.14 9.64 4.82
N ALA A 381 -12.81 9.52 4.91
CA ALA A 381 -11.83 10.54 5.27
C ALA A 381 -11.85 11.85 4.44
N GLY A 382 -12.82 12.74 4.68
CA GLY A 382 -12.88 14.11 4.14
C GLY A 382 -12.88 14.25 2.61
N GLY A 383 -13.16 13.16 1.89
CA GLY A 383 -13.07 13.07 0.42
C GLY A 383 -11.84 12.34 -0.13
N CYS A 384 -10.92 11.82 0.71
CA CYS A 384 -9.74 11.07 0.26
C CYS A 384 -10.06 9.75 -0.50
N GLY A 385 -11.32 9.32 -0.56
CA GLY A 385 -11.78 8.14 -1.30
C GLY A 385 -11.37 6.78 -0.72
N MET A 386 -10.49 6.77 0.28
CA MET A 386 -10.02 5.59 1.03
C MET A 386 -9.71 6.00 2.47
N ALA A 387 -9.70 5.04 3.39
CA ALA A 387 -9.42 5.31 4.80
C ALA A 387 -8.00 5.84 5.08
N VAL A 388 -7.88 6.69 6.10
CA VAL A 388 -6.62 7.25 6.61
C VAL A 388 -6.29 6.62 7.96
N TYR A 389 -5.00 6.42 8.24
CA TYR A 389 -4.51 5.95 9.53
C TYR A 389 -3.49 6.93 10.10
N ARG A 390 -3.63 7.31 11.37
CA ARG A 390 -2.66 8.13 12.10
C ARG A 390 -2.35 7.53 13.47
N PRO A 391 -1.08 7.58 13.94
CA PRO A 391 -0.72 7.15 15.27
C PRO A 391 -0.95 8.24 16.33
N GLU A 392 -1.22 7.83 17.55
CA GLU A 392 -1.27 8.67 18.75
C GLU A 392 -0.38 8.05 19.83
N LEU A 393 0.17 8.84 20.77
CA LEU A 393 0.78 8.33 22.00
C LEU A 393 -0.33 8.07 23.03
N GLY A 394 -0.56 6.81 23.42
CA GLY A 394 -1.56 6.41 24.41
C GLY A 394 -0.95 5.84 25.70
N VAL A 395 -1.62 6.06 26.83
CA VAL A 395 -1.20 5.57 28.16
C VAL A 395 -2.31 4.79 28.84
N LEU A 396 -2.04 3.52 29.14
CA LEU A 396 -2.92 2.64 29.90
C LEU A 396 -2.45 2.56 31.35
N VAL A 397 -3.36 2.61 32.33
CA VAL A 397 -3.06 2.36 33.75
C VAL A 397 -3.93 1.20 34.26
N THR A 398 -3.36 0.35 35.11
CA THR A 398 -4.02 -0.85 35.66
C THR A 398 -3.53 -1.25 37.04
N ASN A 399 -4.41 -1.91 37.80
CA ASN A 399 -4.11 -2.66 39.03
C ASN A 399 -4.24 -4.19 38.82
N THR A 400 -3.95 -4.67 37.61
CA THR A 400 -4.18 -6.05 37.08
C THR A 400 -5.64 -6.46 36.87
N THR A 401 -6.58 -5.92 37.66
CA THR A 401 -8.02 -6.27 37.58
C THR A 401 -8.85 -5.25 36.80
N HIS A 402 -8.47 -3.97 36.86
CA HIS A 402 -9.15 -2.84 36.23
C HIS A 402 -8.19 -2.06 35.33
N TYR A 403 -8.69 -1.46 34.25
CA TYR A 403 -7.88 -0.82 33.21
C TYR A 403 -8.58 0.45 32.69
N TYR A 404 -7.85 1.56 32.54
CA TYR A 404 -8.37 2.75 31.85
C TYR A 404 -7.29 3.50 31.04
N LEU A 405 -7.75 4.30 30.07
CA LEU A 405 -6.90 5.22 29.30
C LEU A 405 -6.64 6.50 30.12
N SER A 406 -5.40 6.69 30.54
CA SER A 406 -4.98 7.79 31.43
C SER A 406 -4.54 9.03 30.65
N TYR A 407 -4.04 8.84 29.44
CA TYR A 407 -3.69 9.92 28.51
C TYR A 407 -3.76 9.40 27.08
N GLY A 408 -4.05 10.30 26.15
CA GLY A 408 -3.76 10.09 24.74
C GLY A 408 -3.40 11.39 24.03
N SER A 409 -2.49 11.35 23.05
CA SER A 409 -2.16 12.52 22.23
C SER A 409 -3.22 12.79 21.15
N LYS A 410 -3.15 13.96 20.50
CA LYS A 410 -3.69 14.14 19.15
C LYS A 410 -2.93 13.26 18.14
N ALA A 411 -3.53 13.03 16.97
CA ALA A 411 -2.87 12.40 15.82
C ALA A 411 -1.47 13.01 15.54
N ILE A 412 -0.47 12.15 15.31
CA ILE A 412 0.94 12.52 15.15
C ILE A 412 1.44 12.15 13.74
N ASP A 413 2.06 13.10 13.05
CA ASP A 413 2.90 12.87 11.86
C ASP A 413 4.40 13.16 12.11
N PHE A 414 4.73 13.63 13.32
CA PHE A 414 6.04 14.11 13.78
C PHE A 414 6.59 15.33 13.01
N GLY A 415 5.78 15.95 12.14
CA GLY A 415 6.15 17.14 11.38
C GLY A 415 6.95 16.89 10.09
N PRO A 416 7.12 17.93 9.27
CA PRO A 416 7.69 17.83 7.94
C PRO A 416 9.16 17.41 7.95
N ASN A 417 9.47 16.43 7.11
CA ASN A 417 10.79 15.82 6.91
C ASN A 417 11.34 15.04 8.12
N MET A 418 10.52 14.69 9.11
CA MET A 418 10.91 13.74 10.16
C MET A 418 10.64 12.28 9.75
N VAL A 419 9.43 12.00 9.26
CA VAL A 419 8.97 10.66 8.79
C VAL A 419 8.54 10.69 7.32
N MET A 420 7.90 11.78 6.91
CA MET A 420 7.39 12.05 5.57
C MET A 420 7.88 13.42 5.10
N ASP A 421 8.06 13.61 3.79
CA ASP A 421 8.39 14.93 3.24
C ASP A 421 7.26 15.95 3.45
N ALA A 422 7.58 17.23 3.37
CA ALA A 422 6.64 18.32 3.64
C ALA A 422 5.40 18.37 2.71
N ALA A 423 5.41 17.75 1.52
CA ALA A 423 4.23 17.66 0.67
C ALA A 423 3.35 16.46 1.08
N THR A 424 3.97 15.32 1.34
CA THR A 424 3.34 14.09 1.85
C THR A 424 2.65 14.31 3.21
N VAL A 425 3.21 15.16 4.09
CA VAL A 425 2.55 15.57 5.36
C VAL A 425 1.28 16.42 5.11
N VAL A 426 1.25 17.21 4.03
CA VAL A 426 0.15 18.15 3.75
C VAL A 426 -1.00 17.51 2.96
N ASP A 427 -0.72 16.50 2.12
CA ASP A 427 -1.70 15.78 1.32
C ASP A 427 -1.92 14.33 1.78
N VAL A 428 -2.64 14.22 2.91
CA VAL A 428 -2.97 12.96 3.60
C VAL A 428 -3.82 11.98 2.77
N CYS A 429 -4.36 12.41 1.62
CA CYS A 429 -5.15 11.57 0.73
C CYS A 429 -4.29 10.77 -0.27
N THR A 430 -2.99 11.09 -0.40
CA THR A 430 -2.13 10.56 -1.47
C THR A 430 -1.10 9.56 -0.94
N ARG A 431 0.16 9.97 -0.83
CA ARG A 431 1.17 9.27 -0.05
C ARG A 431 1.07 9.75 1.40
N GLY A 432 1.47 8.94 2.37
CA GLY A 432 1.26 9.25 3.78
C GLY A 432 -0.18 9.06 4.23
N ARG A 433 -1.03 8.38 3.46
CA ARG A 433 -2.40 8.03 3.85
C ARG A 433 -2.40 7.10 5.05
N ILE A 434 -1.54 6.07 5.01
CA ILE A 434 -1.40 5.10 6.10
C ILE A 434 -0.09 5.37 6.82
N MET A 435 -0.14 5.70 8.10
CA MET A 435 1.04 5.85 8.96
C MET A 435 0.88 4.98 10.21
N ILE A 436 1.81 4.05 10.42
CA ILE A 436 1.68 2.99 11.43
C ILE A 436 2.97 2.87 12.23
N THR A 437 2.87 3.12 13.53
CA THR A 437 3.85 2.69 14.53
C THR A 437 3.77 1.18 14.73
N ASN A 438 4.84 0.47 14.37
CA ASN A 438 4.91 -0.99 14.38
C ASN A 438 5.51 -1.54 15.69
N SER A 439 6.42 -0.81 16.34
CA SER A 439 6.90 -1.15 17.70
C SER A 439 7.50 0.04 18.44
N ILE A 440 7.55 -0.06 19.77
CA ILE A 440 8.52 0.67 20.59
C ILE A 440 9.74 -0.25 20.73
N ALA A 441 10.82 0.02 20.01
CA ALA A 441 11.96 -0.89 19.90
C ALA A 441 12.88 -0.88 21.13
N ARG A 442 12.99 0.25 21.82
CA ARG A 442 13.74 0.46 23.09
C ARG A 442 13.28 1.76 23.73
N TRP A 443 13.28 1.80 25.06
CA TRP A 443 13.21 3.05 25.81
C TRP A 443 14.45 3.18 26.68
N ASP A 444 15.39 4.05 26.27
CA ASP A 444 16.63 4.26 27.01
C ASP A 444 16.51 5.42 27.98
N MET A 445 16.56 5.12 29.28
CA MET A 445 16.46 6.11 30.37
C MET A 445 17.83 6.68 30.80
N ASN A 446 18.93 6.14 30.28
CA ASN A 446 20.31 6.51 30.58
C ASN A 446 20.93 7.38 29.48
N ALA A 447 20.16 7.70 28.44
CA ALA A 447 20.56 8.60 27.37
C ALA A 447 20.79 10.04 27.85
N HIS A 448 21.50 10.80 27.02
CA HIS A 448 21.85 12.20 27.28
C HIS A 448 21.75 13.00 25.96
N ASP A 449 21.45 14.29 26.04
CA ASP A 449 21.51 15.20 24.90
C ASP A 449 22.96 15.62 24.57
N ALA A 450 23.18 16.30 23.44
CA ALA A 450 24.49 16.84 23.06
C ALA A 450 25.08 17.90 24.02
N ARG A 451 24.36 18.29 25.09
CA ARG A 451 24.86 19.15 26.19
C ARG A 451 25.28 18.34 27.42
N GLY A 452 25.09 17.02 27.40
CA GLY A 452 25.35 16.12 28.53
C GLY A 452 24.25 16.17 29.61
N ALA A 453 23.05 16.66 29.30
CA ALA A 453 21.90 16.57 30.19
C ALA A 453 21.22 15.20 30.02
N GLN A 454 20.98 14.49 31.13
CA GLN A 454 20.26 13.22 31.10
C GLN A 454 18.83 13.41 30.56
N THR A 455 18.41 12.51 29.68
CA THR A 455 17.08 12.48 29.05
C THR A 455 16.68 11.03 28.77
N ASP A 456 15.43 10.80 28.37
CA ASP A 456 15.01 9.50 27.86
C ASP A 456 14.98 9.51 26.33
N ILE A 457 15.37 8.40 25.69
CA ILE A 457 15.23 8.18 24.24
C ILE A 457 14.32 6.99 23.98
N MET A 458 13.12 7.26 23.48
CA MET A 458 12.22 6.23 22.97
C MET A 458 12.47 6.02 21.47
N THR A 459 12.89 4.82 21.09
CA THR A 459 13.11 4.43 19.70
C THR A 459 11.89 3.67 19.18
N LEU A 460 11.30 4.13 18.09
CA LEU A 460 10.14 3.51 17.43
C LEU A 460 10.54 2.87 16.09
N THR A 461 9.82 1.83 15.67
CA THR A 461 9.76 1.47 14.24
C THR A 461 8.39 1.78 13.67
N LEU A 462 8.35 2.19 12.40
CA LEU A 462 7.11 2.59 11.72
C LEU A 462 7.14 2.33 10.21
N SER A 463 5.95 2.30 9.60
CA SER A 463 5.73 2.22 8.15
C SER A 463 4.84 3.37 7.67
N VAL A 464 5.10 3.80 6.44
CA VAL A 464 4.29 4.75 5.66
C VAL A 464 3.78 4.03 4.41
N ASP A 465 2.48 4.15 4.15
CA ASP A 465 1.68 3.47 3.10
C ASP A 465 1.88 1.95 2.98
N ASP A 466 2.35 1.32 4.07
CA ASP A 466 2.87 -0.04 4.08
C ASP A 466 3.81 -0.31 2.90
N ALA A 467 4.73 0.62 2.68
CA ALA A 467 5.81 0.55 1.71
C ALA A 467 7.19 0.86 2.33
N THR A 468 7.24 1.71 3.36
CA THR A 468 8.49 2.03 4.07
C THR A 468 8.70 1.16 5.32
N VAL A 469 9.96 1.00 5.70
CA VAL A 469 10.38 0.54 7.03
C VAL A 469 11.38 1.54 7.56
N GLN A 470 10.99 2.27 8.60
CA GLN A 470 11.80 3.34 9.20
C GLN A 470 11.95 3.14 10.71
N VAL A 471 13.04 3.69 11.24
CA VAL A 471 13.29 3.88 12.67
C VAL A 471 13.21 5.37 12.97
N LEU A 472 12.47 5.74 14.01
CA LEU A 472 12.36 7.10 14.54
C LEU A 472 12.84 7.12 15.99
N ARG A 473 13.39 8.25 16.46
CA ARG A 473 13.76 8.44 17.87
C ARG A 473 13.10 9.71 18.41
N LEU A 474 12.55 9.58 19.61
CA LEU A 474 11.89 10.63 20.37
C LEU A 474 12.66 10.87 21.67
N SER A 475 12.77 12.11 22.14
CA SER A 475 13.39 12.44 23.43
C SER A 475 12.45 13.21 24.37
N GLY A 476 12.54 12.97 25.68
CA GLY A 476 11.70 13.64 26.67
C GLY A 476 10.27 13.08 26.78
N ILE A 477 10.02 11.84 26.32
CA ILE A 477 8.70 11.21 26.47
C ILE A 477 8.41 10.92 27.95
N TRP A 478 9.42 10.57 28.74
CA TRP A 478 9.27 10.39 30.18
C TRP A 478 8.95 11.70 30.90
N ASP A 479 9.57 12.83 30.52
CA ASP A 479 9.25 14.14 31.09
C ASP A 479 7.83 14.61 30.70
N LEU A 480 7.37 14.32 29.47
CA LEU A 480 5.95 14.49 29.09
C LEU A 480 5.05 13.71 30.03
N LEU A 481 5.30 12.41 30.21
CA LEU A 481 4.46 11.53 31.03
C LEU A 481 4.48 11.93 32.51
N LYS A 482 5.64 12.30 33.04
CA LYS A 482 5.78 12.80 34.42
C LYS A 482 5.12 14.15 34.65
N SER A 483 4.91 14.94 33.59
CA SER A 483 4.11 16.17 33.67
C SER A 483 2.60 15.92 33.72
N LEU A 484 2.13 14.68 33.51
CA LEU A 484 0.71 14.30 33.53
C LEU A 484 0.18 14.17 34.96
N PRO A 485 -0.84 14.95 35.34
CA PRO A 485 -1.55 14.81 36.60
C PRO A 485 -2.17 13.43 36.83
N SER A 486 -2.69 12.78 35.78
CA SER A 486 -3.25 11.43 35.89
C SER A 486 -2.23 10.36 36.33
N LEU A 487 -0.94 10.62 36.13
CA LEU A 487 0.17 9.75 36.56
C LEU A 487 0.86 10.21 37.85
N ALA A 488 0.38 11.25 38.54
CA ALA A 488 0.99 11.73 39.78
C ALA A 488 1.11 10.63 40.85
N GLY A 489 0.01 9.89 41.09
CA GLY A 489 0.01 8.72 41.98
C GLY A 489 0.87 7.55 41.49
N TYR A 490 1.05 7.39 40.16
CA TYR A 490 1.95 6.38 39.60
C TYR A 490 3.41 6.69 39.91
N PHE A 491 3.85 7.92 39.68
CA PHE A 491 5.22 8.37 39.97
C PHE A 491 5.47 8.64 41.46
N GLY A 492 4.43 8.79 42.27
CA GLY A 492 4.49 8.89 43.73
C GLY A 492 4.81 7.57 44.45
N GLN A 493 4.83 6.44 43.73
CA GLN A 493 5.11 5.12 44.32
C GLN A 493 6.50 5.03 44.97
N SER A 494 6.53 4.94 46.30
CA SER A 494 7.72 4.52 47.02
C SER A 494 7.80 2.98 47.09
N GLY A 495 8.98 2.41 46.84
CA GLY A 495 9.15 1.01 46.49
C GLY A 495 8.51 0.01 47.47
N ALA A 496 7.74 -0.94 46.91
CA ALA A 496 7.15 -2.09 47.60
C ALA A 496 6.29 -1.75 48.85
N SER A 497 5.56 -0.63 48.81
CA SER A 497 4.45 -0.38 49.75
C SER A 497 3.12 -0.92 49.21
N GLU A 498 2.27 -1.41 50.11
CA GLU A 498 0.97 -2.02 49.81
C GLU A 498 -0.04 -0.95 49.33
N ILE A 499 -0.17 -0.79 48.01
CA ILE A 499 -1.29 -0.06 47.40
C ILE A 499 -2.41 -1.07 47.15
N GLU A 500 -3.26 -1.27 48.16
CA GLU A 500 -4.46 -2.13 48.06
C GLU A 500 -5.59 -1.50 47.21
N GLU A 501 -5.65 -0.17 47.14
CA GLU A 501 -6.69 0.59 46.43
C GLU A 501 -6.12 1.37 45.24
N PHE A 502 -6.89 1.45 44.13
CA PHE A 502 -6.45 2.13 42.91
C PHE A 502 -6.15 3.61 43.20
N PRO A 503 -4.96 4.15 42.83
CA PRO A 503 -4.57 5.51 43.19
C PRO A 503 -5.53 6.56 42.60
N ALA A 504 -6.08 7.41 43.46
CA ALA A 504 -6.92 8.51 43.05
C ALA A 504 -6.11 9.54 42.22
N ILE A 505 -6.72 10.04 41.14
CA ILE A 505 -6.16 11.13 40.34
C ILE A 505 -6.19 12.42 41.17
N GLU A 506 -5.03 12.81 41.71
CA GLU A 506 -4.90 13.83 42.78
C GLU A 506 -5.37 15.24 42.41
N LYS A 507 -5.68 15.52 41.13
CA LYS A 507 -5.76 16.91 40.63
C LYS A 507 -7.08 17.64 40.87
N VAL A 508 -8.00 17.09 41.66
CA VAL A 508 -9.16 17.83 42.16
C VAL A 508 -9.09 17.97 43.66
N ALA A 509 -8.78 19.19 44.12
CA ALA A 509 -8.98 19.55 45.51
C ALA A 509 -10.47 19.39 45.83
N ASP A 510 -10.79 18.44 46.72
CA ASP A 510 -12.15 18.01 47.06
C ASP A 510 -13.12 19.18 47.21
N GLU A 511 -12.68 20.27 47.84
CA GLU A 511 -13.42 21.52 48.07
C GLU A 511 -14.23 22.02 46.87
N TRP A 512 -13.74 21.85 45.64
CA TRP A 512 -14.38 22.29 44.40
C TRP A 512 -15.06 21.18 43.59
N LEU A 513 -14.89 19.92 44.00
CA LEU A 513 -15.54 18.78 43.36
C LEU A 513 -17.03 18.74 43.74
N ASP A 514 -17.91 18.74 42.72
CA ASP A 514 -19.36 18.68 42.89
C ASP A 514 -19.75 17.47 43.77
N ALA A 515 -20.68 17.67 44.71
CA ALA A 515 -21.10 16.63 45.64
C ALA A 515 -21.60 15.34 44.95
N ARG A 516 -22.10 15.44 43.72
CA ARG A 516 -22.46 14.31 42.86
C ARG A 516 -21.23 13.51 42.42
N VAL A 517 -20.15 14.18 42.00
CA VAL A 517 -18.90 13.51 41.59
C VAL A 517 -18.21 12.85 42.79
N ARG A 518 -18.33 13.42 44.00
CA ARG A 518 -17.74 12.84 45.22
C ARG A 518 -18.33 11.50 45.66
N VAL A 519 -19.55 11.16 45.24
CA VAL A 519 -20.20 9.88 45.58
C VAL A 519 -20.06 8.80 44.50
N VAL A 520 -19.47 9.14 43.35
CA VAL A 520 -19.07 8.18 42.31
C VAL A 520 -17.68 7.63 42.66
N ASP A 521 -17.50 6.32 42.48
CA ASP A 521 -16.24 5.62 42.77
C ASP A 521 -15.04 6.20 41.98
N PRO A 522 -13.83 6.32 42.57
CA PRO A 522 -12.69 6.90 41.88
C PRO A 522 -12.29 6.20 40.57
N PHE A 523 -12.43 4.87 40.50
CA PHE A 523 -12.21 4.12 39.26
C PHE A 523 -13.35 4.31 38.28
N GLU A 524 -14.63 4.27 38.69
CA GLU A 524 -15.76 4.60 37.79
C GLU A 524 -15.59 5.97 37.12
N ARG A 525 -15.13 6.98 37.88
CA ARG A 525 -14.81 8.31 37.35
C ARG A 525 -13.67 8.28 36.35
N ALA A 526 -12.54 7.63 36.68
CA ALA A 526 -11.39 7.55 35.80
C ALA A 526 -11.69 6.74 34.53
N ASN A 527 -12.54 5.71 34.63
CA ASN A 527 -12.99 4.91 33.51
C ASN A 527 -13.92 5.71 32.57
N ALA A 528 -14.86 6.48 33.13
CA ALA A 528 -15.72 7.39 32.37
C ALA A 528 -14.92 8.48 31.64
N VAL A 529 -13.94 9.11 32.30
CA VAL A 529 -13.05 10.09 31.64
C VAL A 529 -12.11 9.39 30.64
N GLY A 530 -11.74 8.12 30.86
CA GLY A 530 -10.97 7.34 29.89
C GLY A 530 -11.72 7.10 28.58
N TRP A 531 -13.06 7.01 28.62
CA TRP A 531 -13.92 7.02 27.44
C TRP A 531 -13.90 8.39 26.74
N ASP A 532 -14.00 9.49 27.50
CA ASP A 532 -13.90 10.84 26.95
C ASP A 532 -12.51 11.10 26.31
N VAL A 533 -11.41 10.59 26.89
CA VAL A 533 -10.06 10.65 26.29
C VAL A 533 -10.01 9.87 24.97
N ARG A 534 -10.60 8.67 24.89
CA ARG A 534 -10.69 7.86 23.64
C ARG A 534 -11.43 8.63 22.55
N ALA A 535 -12.60 9.18 22.85
CA ALA A 535 -13.38 9.95 21.88
C ALA A 535 -12.62 11.21 21.40
N CYS A 536 -11.90 11.88 22.30
CA CYS A 536 -11.05 13.04 21.93
C CYS A 536 -9.87 12.71 21.01
N LEU A 537 -9.37 11.47 21.02
CA LEU A 537 -8.37 10.99 20.05
C LEU A 537 -8.99 10.94 18.65
N GLU A 538 -10.15 10.30 18.57
CA GLU A 538 -10.91 10.10 17.33
C GLU A 538 -11.41 11.43 16.74
N GLU A 539 -12.01 12.33 17.54
CA GLU A 539 -12.32 13.72 17.14
C GLU A 539 -11.08 14.44 16.60
N SER A 540 -9.94 14.32 17.28
CA SER A 540 -8.72 15.02 16.87
C SER A 540 -8.07 14.44 15.62
N ALA A 541 -8.30 13.17 15.32
CA ALA A 541 -7.84 12.52 14.09
C ALA A 541 -8.76 12.89 12.91
N LEU A 542 -10.08 12.96 13.13
CA LEU A 542 -11.05 13.50 12.17
C LEU A 542 -10.71 14.94 11.77
N GLU A 543 -10.46 15.82 12.75
CA GLU A 543 -10.09 17.22 12.49
C GLU A 543 -8.77 17.33 11.72
N TYR A 544 -7.75 16.55 12.09
CA TYR A 544 -6.47 16.49 11.38
C TYR A 544 -6.66 16.09 9.90
N VAL A 545 -7.52 15.10 9.64
CA VAL A 545 -7.87 14.66 8.28
C VAL A 545 -8.62 15.77 7.54
N ARG A 546 -9.70 16.33 8.10
CA ARG A 546 -10.54 17.37 7.47
C ARG A 546 -9.73 18.60 7.03
N VAL A 547 -8.86 19.11 7.91
CA VAL A 547 -7.97 20.26 7.65
C VAL A 547 -6.92 19.98 6.55
N SER A 548 -6.73 18.72 6.18
CA SER A 548 -5.74 18.28 5.18
C SER A 548 -6.42 17.86 3.86
N SER A 549 -7.55 17.15 3.92
CA SER A 549 -8.35 16.77 2.75
C SER A 549 -8.91 17.98 2.02
N ASP A 550 -9.26 19.07 2.71
CA ASP A 550 -9.66 20.33 2.08
C ASP A 550 -8.61 20.89 1.11
N LYS A 551 -7.31 20.68 1.41
CA LYS A 551 -6.20 21.08 0.54
C LYS A 551 -6.05 20.13 -0.64
N HIS A 552 -6.20 18.81 -0.42
CA HIS A 552 -6.24 17.83 -1.51
C HIS A 552 -7.33 18.16 -2.52
N ASN A 553 -8.55 18.41 -2.04
CA ASN A 553 -9.71 18.76 -2.86
C ASN A 553 -9.42 20.02 -3.70
N GLN A 554 -8.88 21.08 -3.10
CA GLN A 554 -8.47 22.30 -3.82
C GLN A 554 -7.40 22.06 -4.89
N ASN A 555 -6.41 21.21 -4.61
CA ASN A 555 -5.36 20.83 -5.55
C ASN A 555 -5.91 20.01 -6.74
N GLN A 556 -6.77 19.02 -6.49
CA GLN A 556 -7.43 18.24 -7.53
C GLN A 556 -8.29 19.12 -8.43
N ASP A 557 -9.03 20.06 -7.84
CA ASP A 557 -9.83 21.05 -8.55
C ASP A 557 -8.98 21.90 -9.51
N GLN A 558 -7.76 22.30 -9.10
CA GLN A 558 -6.83 22.99 -9.99
C GLN A 558 -6.34 22.07 -11.12
N VAL A 559 -5.85 20.88 -10.79
CA VAL A 559 -5.33 19.90 -11.76
C VAL A 559 -6.40 19.50 -12.79
N ASN A 560 -7.66 19.39 -12.37
CA ASN A 560 -8.77 19.07 -13.27
C ASN A 560 -9.12 20.24 -14.20
N ARG A 561 -9.08 21.50 -13.72
CA ARG A 561 -9.20 22.70 -14.57
C ARG A 561 -8.07 22.78 -15.59
N GLU A 562 -6.82 22.51 -15.19
CA GLU A 562 -5.65 22.52 -16.08
C GLU A 562 -5.75 21.44 -17.18
N LYS A 563 -6.19 20.22 -16.83
CA LYS A 563 -6.47 19.14 -17.80
C LYS A 563 -7.64 19.47 -18.73
N GLU A 564 -8.69 20.12 -18.24
CA GLU A 564 -9.81 20.54 -19.07
C GLU A 564 -9.38 21.63 -20.06
N GLU A 565 -8.57 22.60 -19.62
CA GLU A 565 -7.94 23.58 -20.50
C GLU A 565 -7.05 22.94 -21.57
N GLU A 566 -6.19 21.98 -21.21
CA GLU A 566 -5.34 21.26 -22.17
C GLU A 566 -6.18 20.47 -23.18
N ARG A 567 -7.20 19.73 -22.70
CA ARG A 567 -8.14 19.00 -23.56
C ARG A 567 -8.89 19.93 -24.51
N ASN A 568 -9.30 21.11 -24.05
CA ASN A 568 -9.98 22.10 -24.89
C ASN A 568 -9.03 22.69 -25.94
N LYS A 569 -7.76 22.98 -25.60
CA LYS A 569 -6.71 23.39 -26.56
C LYS A 569 -6.48 22.32 -27.64
N ILE A 570 -6.43 21.04 -27.26
CA ILE A 570 -6.31 19.91 -28.21
C ILE A 570 -7.53 19.83 -29.15
N ILE A 571 -8.73 20.07 -28.64
CA ILE A 571 -9.96 20.11 -29.45
C ILE A 571 -9.92 21.29 -30.43
N GLU A 572 -9.55 22.49 -29.98
CA GLU A 572 -9.40 23.68 -30.83
C GLU A 572 -8.34 23.47 -31.95
N GLU A 573 -7.20 22.86 -31.63
CA GLU A 573 -6.18 22.49 -32.62
C GLU A 573 -6.70 21.46 -33.63
N GLU A 574 -7.48 20.46 -33.19
CA GLU A 574 -8.04 19.46 -34.09
C GLU A 574 -9.14 20.04 -34.99
N GLU A 575 -9.98 20.96 -34.49
CA GLU A 575 -10.96 21.70 -35.29
C GLU A 575 -10.27 22.63 -36.30
N MET A 576 -9.22 23.36 -35.88
CA MET A 576 -8.40 24.17 -36.78
C MET A 576 -7.75 23.32 -37.88
N ARG A 577 -7.24 22.12 -37.55
CA ARG A 577 -6.68 21.19 -38.53
C ARG A 577 -7.75 20.68 -39.51
N LYS A 578 -8.90 20.22 -39.00
CA LYS A 578 -10.05 19.79 -39.83
C LYS A 578 -10.54 20.89 -40.76
N LYS A 579 -10.54 22.14 -40.30
CA LYS A 579 -10.90 23.31 -41.11
C LYS A 579 -9.86 23.59 -42.21
N ALA A 580 -8.57 23.54 -41.88
CA ALA A 580 -7.49 23.69 -42.88
C ALA A 580 -7.53 22.57 -43.94
N GLU A 581 -7.76 21.32 -43.53
CA GLU A 581 -7.97 20.16 -44.43
C GLU A 581 -9.20 20.37 -45.35
N GLN A 582 -10.30 20.94 -44.83
CA GLN A 582 -11.48 21.28 -45.64
C GLN A 582 -11.24 22.44 -46.62
N GLU A 583 -10.53 23.49 -46.21
CA GLU A 583 -10.17 24.62 -47.07
C GLU A 583 -9.19 24.20 -48.18
N GLU A 584 -8.22 23.34 -47.89
CA GLU A 584 -7.34 22.74 -48.89
C GLU A 584 -8.10 21.79 -49.83
N ALA A 585 -8.98 20.93 -49.32
CA ALA A 585 -9.83 20.08 -50.15
C ALA A 585 -10.79 20.90 -51.04
N ALA A 586 -11.26 22.07 -50.58
CA ALA A 586 -12.03 23.00 -51.38
C ALA A 586 -11.17 23.63 -52.49
N ARG A 587 -9.97 24.11 -52.16
CA ARG A 587 -8.99 24.67 -53.13
C ARG A 587 -8.64 23.65 -54.22
N MET A 588 -8.33 22.41 -53.84
CA MET A 588 -8.06 21.31 -54.78
C MET A 588 -9.25 21.01 -55.70
N ARG A 589 -10.49 21.05 -55.19
CA ARG A 589 -11.71 20.89 -56.01
C ARG A 589 -11.93 22.07 -56.97
N GLU A 590 -11.59 23.29 -56.56
CA GLU A 590 -11.66 24.46 -57.43
C GLU A 590 -10.59 24.43 -58.53
N GLU A 591 -9.35 24.05 -58.21
CA GLU A 591 -8.29 23.81 -59.18
C GLU A 591 -8.67 22.70 -60.18
N GLU A 592 -9.22 21.57 -59.71
CA GLU A 592 -9.69 20.51 -60.61
C GLU A 592 -10.83 20.99 -61.51
N ARG A 593 -11.75 21.80 -60.98
CA ARG A 593 -12.83 22.43 -61.77
C ARG A 593 -12.28 23.41 -62.80
N ALA A 594 -11.26 24.20 -62.46
CA ALA A 594 -10.57 25.11 -63.39
C ALA A 594 -9.86 24.32 -64.50
N GLN A 595 -9.16 23.23 -64.18
CA GLN A 595 -8.53 22.34 -65.15
C GLN A 595 -9.56 21.67 -66.07
N ARG A 596 -10.67 21.15 -65.52
CA ARG A 596 -11.80 20.60 -66.30
C ARG A 596 -12.41 21.65 -67.24
N ASN A 597 -12.60 22.87 -66.78
CA ASN A 597 -13.10 23.99 -67.58
C ASN A 597 -12.11 24.37 -68.70
N ALA A 598 -10.81 24.45 -68.42
CA ALA A 598 -9.77 24.71 -69.41
C ALA A 598 -9.68 23.59 -70.47
N ALA A 599 -9.79 22.33 -70.06
CA ALA A 599 -9.86 21.19 -70.97
C ALA A 599 -11.12 21.20 -71.83
N ALA A 600 -12.28 21.61 -71.28
CA ALA A 600 -13.51 21.80 -72.04
C ALA A 600 -13.40 22.95 -73.05
N ALA A 601 -12.82 24.09 -72.66
CA ALA A 601 -12.55 25.21 -73.57
C ALA A 601 -11.58 24.82 -74.69
N LYS A 602 -10.52 24.04 -74.39
CA LYS A 602 -9.59 23.51 -75.40
C LYS A 602 -10.28 22.55 -76.37
N LYS A 603 -11.16 21.66 -75.90
CA LYS A 603 -12.00 20.80 -76.75
C LYS A 603 -12.97 21.63 -77.61
N GLN A 604 -13.56 22.71 -77.08
CA GLN A 604 -14.41 23.61 -77.89
C GLN A 604 -13.59 24.36 -78.95
N ALA A 605 -12.34 24.73 -78.67
CA ALA A 605 -11.44 25.31 -79.66
C ALA A 605 -11.07 24.30 -80.76
N GLU A 606 -10.75 23.04 -80.41
CA GLU A 606 -10.53 21.97 -81.39
C GLU A 606 -11.78 21.65 -82.24
N VAL A 607 -12.98 21.73 -81.66
CA VAL A 607 -14.24 21.58 -82.40
C VAL A 607 -14.48 22.76 -83.35
N LYS A 608 -14.16 24.00 -82.94
CA LYS A 608 -14.17 25.16 -83.84
C LYS A 608 -13.15 25.01 -84.98
N ASP A 609 -11.93 24.57 -84.70
CA ASP A 609 -10.90 24.39 -85.74
C ASP A 609 -11.26 23.27 -86.72
N LYS A 610 -11.83 22.17 -86.23
CA LYS A 610 -12.42 21.11 -87.08
C LYS A 610 -13.60 21.62 -87.91
N LYS A 611 -14.46 22.49 -87.37
CA LYS A 611 -15.56 23.12 -88.13
C LYS A 611 -15.03 24.06 -89.22
N ASN A 612 -14.02 24.87 -88.92
CA ASN A 612 -13.35 25.74 -89.88
C ASN A 612 -12.71 24.94 -91.02
N LYS A 613 -12.04 23.81 -90.72
CA LYS A 613 -11.52 22.87 -91.72
C LYS A 613 -12.64 22.24 -92.55
N GLY A 614 -13.74 21.83 -91.93
CA GLY A 614 -14.91 21.30 -92.63
C GLY A 614 -15.56 22.31 -93.57
N GLU A 615 -15.66 23.59 -93.18
CA GLU A 615 -16.18 24.66 -94.04
C GLU A 615 -15.20 25.01 -95.19
N ALA A 616 -13.88 24.89 -94.98
CA ALA A 616 -12.88 25.02 -96.03
C ALA A 616 -12.93 23.85 -97.05
N GLU A 617 -13.08 22.61 -96.59
CA GLU A 617 -13.30 21.46 -97.48
C GLU A 617 -14.64 21.53 -98.21
N LYS A 618 -15.70 22.04 -97.56
CA LYS A 618 -17.01 22.18 -98.20
C LYS A 618 -16.97 23.21 -99.34
N LYS A 619 -16.33 24.36 -99.15
CA LYS A 619 -16.10 25.35 -100.22
C LYS A 619 -15.27 24.76 -101.37
N LYS A 620 -14.31 23.88 -101.07
CA LYS A 620 -13.51 23.19 -102.08
C LYS A 620 -14.34 22.19 -102.91
N LYS A 621 -15.23 21.43 -102.27
CA LYS A 621 -16.17 20.53 -102.96
C LYS A 621 -17.24 21.26 -103.76
N GLU A 622 -17.78 22.37 -103.24
CA GLU A 622 -18.73 23.21 -103.97
C GLU A 622 -18.09 23.83 -105.25
N GLN A 623 -16.78 24.07 -105.25
CA GLN A 623 -16.03 24.45 -106.46
C GLN A 623 -15.76 23.28 -107.43
N GLU A 624 -15.48 22.07 -106.95
CA GLU A 624 -15.35 20.88 -107.81
C GLU A 624 -16.69 20.44 -108.43
N GLU A 625 -17.80 20.62 -107.71
CA GLU A 625 -19.14 20.25 -108.18
C GLU A 625 -19.70 21.27 -109.21
N GLN A 626 -19.37 22.57 -109.05
CA GLN A 626 -19.60 23.56 -110.11
C GLN A 626 -18.73 23.31 -111.35
N LYS A 627 -17.53 22.74 -111.19
CA LYS A 627 -16.70 22.34 -112.32
C LYS A 627 -17.30 21.15 -113.08
N LYS A 628 -17.67 20.07 -112.37
CA LYS A 628 -18.30 18.89 -112.99
C LYS A 628 -19.56 19.21 -113.79
N LYS A 629 -20.43 20.09 -113.29
CA LYS A 629 -21.64 20.50 -114.04
C LYS A 629 -21.34 21.25 -115.34
N LYS A 630 -20.19 21.95 -115.41
CA LYS A 630 -19.70 22.56 -116.64
C LYS A 630 -19.13 21.52 -117.61
N ASP A 631 -18.33 20.59 -117.09
CA ASP A 631 -17.73 19.50 -117.86
C ASP A 631 -18.83 18.57 -118.44
N GLU A 632 -19.97 18.40 -117.76
CA GLU A 632 -21.14 17.64 -118.23
C GLU A 632 -21.97 18.39 -119.31
N GLU A 633 -22.17 19.70 -119.20
CA GLU A 633 -22.77 20.52 -120.28
C GLU A 633 -21.92 20.53 -121.55
N GLU A 634 -20.59 20.52 -121.42
CA GLU A 634 -19.67 20.47 -122.56
C GLU A 634 -19.68 19.07 -123.21
N LYS A 635 -19.71 18.00 -122.41
CA LYS A 635 -19.79 16.62 -122.91
C LYS A 635 -21.09 16.33 -123.66
N ALA A 636 -22.23 16.80 -123.15
CA ALA A 636 -23.53 16.70 -123.83
C ALA A 636 -23.61 17.49 -125.16
N LYS A 637 -22.62 18.37 -125.41
CA LYS A 637 -22.46 19.10 -126.66
C LYS A 637 -21.66 18.31 -127.70
N LEU A 638 -20.53 17.70 -127.29
CA LEU A 638 -19.74 16.81 -128.16
C LEU A 638 -20.52 15.56 -128.59
N GLU A 639 -21.40 15.03 -127.74
CA GLU A 639 -22.14 13.79 -128.05
C GLU A 639 -23.08 13.95 -129.26
N LYS A 640 -23.71 15.12 -129.42
CA LYS A 640 -24.49 15.48 -130.62
C LYS A 640 -23.65 15.76 -131.86
N GLU A 641 -22.41 16.20 -131.68
CA GLU A 641 -21.46 16.39 -132.78
C GLU A 641 -20.95 15.03 -133.30
N LYS A 642 -20.83 14.03 -132.40
CA LYS A 642 -20.43 12.66 -132.72
C LYS A 642 -21.51 11.86 -133.47
N GLU A 643 -22.79 12.03 -133.11
CA GLU A 643 -23.94 11.47 -133.88
C GLU A 643 -23.97 11.93 -135.35
N THR A 644 -23.30 13.04 -135.68
CA THR A 644 -23.24 13.57 -137.05
C THR A 644 -22.08 12.95 -137.87
N LEU A 645 -21.09 12.34 -137.23
CA LEU A 645 -19.86 11.81 -137.85
C LEU A 645 -19.82 10.28 -138.00
N GLU A 646 -20.46 9.52 -137.11
CA GLU A 646 -20.51 8.05 -137.21
C GLU A 646 -21.55 7.53 -138.23
N LYS A 647 -22.12 8.44 -139.02
CA LYS A 647 -22.96 8.12 -140.19
C LYS A 647 -22.18 7.86 -141.49
N GLU A 648 -20.84 7.92 -141.45
CA GLU A 648 -19.97 7.84 -142.62
C GLU A 648 -18.79 6.84 -142.50
N LYS A 649 -19.04 5.66 -141.92
CA LYS A 649 -18.39 4.38 -142.29
C LYS A 649 -19.08 3.18 -141.64
N ALA A 650 -19.17 2.08 -142.38
CA ALA A 650 -19.90 0.88 -142.01
C ALA A 650 -18.99 -0.36 -141.96
N ASP A 651 -19.65 -1.50 -141.71
CA ASP A 651 -19.24 -2.89 -142.00
C ASP A 651 -18.40 -3.66 -140.93
N LEU A 652 -18.89 -4.88 -140.66
CA LEU A 652 -18.26 -6.05 -140.00
C LEU A 652 -18.06 -6.02 -138.46
N ALA A 653 -18.21 -7.10 -137.67
CA ALA A 653 -19.10 -8.29 -137.65
C ALA A 653 -18.77 -9.17 -136.41
N GLU A 654 -19.80 -9.69 -135.70
CA GLU A 654 -19.97 -11.06 -135.10
C GLU A 654 -18.87 -11.72 -134.18
N VAL A 655 -19.12 -12.65 -133.22
CA VAL A 655 -20.35 -13.26 -132.64
C VAL A 655 -20.13 -13.88 -131.22
N ASP A 656 -21.23 -13.89 -130.45
CA ASP A 656 -21.78 -14.62 -129.26
C ASP A 656 -21.14 -15.73 -128.34
N GLU A 657 -21.86 -15.95 -127.21
CA GLU A 657 -22.03 -17.15 -126.30
C GLU A 657 -20.86 -17.68 -125.41
N GLU A 658 -21.03 -18.40 -124.26
CA GLU A 658 -22.19 -18.93 -123.47
C GLU A 658 -21.84 -19.10 -121.93
N ASP A 659 -22.86 -19.35 -121.07
CA ASP A 659 -22.86 -20.25 -119.84
C ASP A 659 -22.19 -19.97 -118.47
N LYS A 660 -22.50 -20.66 -117.33
CA LYS A 660 -23.66 -21.33 -116.61
C LYS A 660 -23.04 -21.95 -115.29
N ILE A 661 -23.64 -22.30 -114.13
CA ILE A 661 -24.95 -22.12 -113.41
C ILE A 661 -24.85 -22.66 -111.92
N ASP A 662 -25.81 -22.33 -111.02
CA ASP A 662 -26.25 -23.00 -109.75
C ASP A 662 -25.53 -22.98 -108.36
N ALA A 663 -26.26 -23.42 -107.30
CA ALA A 663 -26.01 -23.12 -105.87
C ALA A 663 -26.69 -24.06 -104.82
N GLN A 664 -26.36 -23.85 -103.52
CA GLN A 664 -27.14 -24.08 -102.27
C GLN A 664 -27.27 -25.45 -101.52
N LEU A 665 -27.30 -25.30 -100.17
CA LEU A 665 -28.12 -25.99 -99.12
C LEU A 665 -27.67 -27.25 -98.30
N THR A 666 -27.34 -26.98 -97.02
CA THR A 666 -27.71 -27.67 -95.73
C THR A 666 -27.19 -29.04 -95.23
N LYS A 667 -26.65 -28.98 -93.98
CA LYS A 667 -26.87 -29.84 -92.78
C LYS A 667 -27.05 -31.38 -92.89
N ALA A 668 -26.15 -32.12 -92.23
CA ALA A 668 -26.44 -33.29 -91.37
C ALA A 668 -25.32 -33.49 -90.32
N ALA A 669 -25.45 -34.45 -89.38
CA ALA A 669 -24.65 -34.54 -88.15
C ALA A 669 -23.87 -35.86 -87.93
N ALA A 670 -23.02 -35.85 -86.88
CA ALA A 670 -22.61 -36.96 -85.98
C ALA A 670 -21.25 -37.69 -86.17
N ALA A 671 -20.69 -38.06 -85.00
CA ALA A 671 -19.61 -39.04 -84.70
C ALA A 671 -18.15 -38.76 -85.16
N ALA A 672 -17.09 -39.33 -84.55
CA ALA A 672 -16.80 -39.70 -83.13
C ALA A 672 -15.32 -40.19 -82.97
N ALA A 673 -14.59 -39.73 -81.94
CA ALA A 673 -13.23 -40.19 -81.52
C ALA A 673 -12.09 -40.08 -82.59
N GLU A 674 -10.78 -40.14 -82.34
CA GLU A 674 -9.88 -39.89 -81.18
C GLU A 674 -8.59 -39.18 -81.77
N ALA A 675 -7.43 -38.90 -81.15
CA ALA A 675 -6.80 -39.46 -79.94
C ALA A 675 -5.87 -38.52 -79.14
N ILE A 676 -5.52 -38.96 -77.94
CA ILE A 676 -4.66 -38.33 -76.90
C ILE A 676 -3.15 -38.25 -77.23
N LYS A 677 -2.51 -37.08 -76.97
CA LYS A 677 -1.16 -36.85 -76.31
C LYS A 677 -0.73 -35.37 -76.46
N GLY A 678 -0.21 -34.65 -75.46
CA GLY A 678 -0.09 -34.91 -74.00
C GLY A 678 0.92 -33.96 -73.28
N LYS A 679 0.90 -33.95 -71.94
CA LYS A 679 1.88 -33.37 -70.97
C LYS A 679 1.99 -31.82 -70.77
N LYS A 680 1.54 -31.39 -69.57
CA LYS A 680 2.27 -30.58 -68.52
C LYS A 680 2.74 -29.12 -68.81
N PRO A 681 3.07 -28.29 -67.78
CA PRO A 681 2.52 -28.18 -66.40
C PRO A 681 2.50 -26.70 -65.84
N VAL A 682 2.26 -26.53 -64.51
CA VAL A 682 2.68 -25.38 -63.63
C VAL A 682 1.96 -24.03 -63.85
N ASP A 683 1.68 -23.17 -62.84
CA ASP A 683 1.16 -23.28 -61.45
C ASP A 683 0.69 -21.85 -60.99
N ASP A 684 -0.04 -21.78 -59.86
CA ASP A 684 -0.12 -20.66 -58.88
C ASP A 684 -0.80 -19.29 -59.17
N ALA A 685 -0.96 -18.54 -58.07
CA ALA A 685 -1.27 -17.10 -57.89
C ALA A 685 -2.75 -16.60 -57.77
N LEU A 686 -3.27 -16.76 -56.55
CA LEU A 686 -4.24 -15.88 -55.84
C LEU A 686 -3.70 -14.41 -55.65
N PRO A 687 -4.35 -13.48 -54.89
CA PRO A 687 -5.77 -13.04 -54.82
C PRO A 687 -5.93 -11.48 -54.73
N LYS A 688 -7.18 -10.96 -54.70
CA LYS A 688 -7.62 -9.72 -53.98
C LYS A 688 -9.08 -9.93 -53.50
N HIS A 689 -9.49 -9.66 -52.25
CA HIS A 689 -9.75 -8.36 -51.58
C HIS A 689 -10.68 -7.40 -52.36
N GLY A 690 -11.76 -6.85 -51.79
CA GLY A 690 -12.36 -7.03 -50.45
C GLY A 690 -13.42 -5.95 -50.12
N GLU A 691 -13.91 -5.93 -48.86
CA GLU A 691 -14.76 -4.87 -48.24
C GLU A 691 -16.25 -4.75 -48.72
N LYS A 692 -17.23 -4.19 -47.96
CA LYS A 692 -17.24 -3.54 -46.63
C LYS A 692 -18.60 -3.67 -45.88
N ARG A 693 -18.63 -3.18 -44.62
CA ARG A 693 -19.74 -2.97 -43.65
C ARG A 693 -20.81 -1.93 -44.13
N PRO A 694 -21.93 -1.63 -43.43
CA PRO A 694 -22.19 -1.53 -41.97
C PRO A 694 -23.40 -2.39 -41.48
N VAL A 695 -24.22 -2.17 -40.42
CA VAL A 695 -24.52 -0.99 -39.55
C VAL A 695 -24.99 -1.36 -38.11
N GLU A 696 -25.74 -0.48 -37.45
CA GLU A 696 -26.04 -0.26 -36.01
C GLU A 696 -27.27 -0.97 -35.36
N ASP A 697 -27.19 -1.06 -34.02
CA ASP A 697 -28.14 -0.76 -32.93
C ASP A 697 -29.41 -1.56 -32.48
N ASP A 698 -29.49 -1.64 -31.13
CA ASP A 698 -30.61 -1.36 -30.19
C ASP A 698 -31.51 -2.44 -29.51
N LEU A 699 -31.24 -2.60 -28.20
CA LEU A 699 -32.15 -2.58 -27.02
C LEU A 699 -33.05 -3.75 -26.56
N ARG A 700 -32.93 -4.01 -25.23
CA ARG A 700 -34.00 -4.26 -24.21
C ARG A 700 -34.76 -5.60 -24.24
N ARG A 701 -35.35 -6.09 -23.13
CA ARG A 701 -35.14 -5.96 -21.65
C ARG A 701 -36.05 -7.00 -20.99
N HIS A 702 -35.68 -7.57 -19.83
CA HIS A 702 -36.49 -8.15 -18.73
C HIS A 702 -35.53 -9.02 -17.88
N GLY A 703 -35.74 -9.25 -16.58
CA GLY A 703 -36.77 -8.75 -15.65
C GLY A 703 -36.33 -8.99 -14.20
N ASP A 704 -37.14 -8.50 -13.25
CA ASP A 704 -36.79 -8.31 -11.84
C ASP A 704 -37.20 -9.50 -10.93
N ASP A 705 -36.59 -9.63 -9.74
CA ASP A 705 -37.29 -9.87 -8.45
C ASP A 705 -36.32 -9.96 -7.24
N ASP A 706 -36.49 -9.00 -6.32
CA ASP A 706 -36.45 -8.99 -4.84
C ASP A 706 -35.59 -9.95 -3.97
N GLY A 707 -35.06 -9.36 -2.88
CA GLY A 707 -34.49 -10.08 -1.72
C GLY A 707 -33.79 -9.17 -0.70
N GLU A 708 -34.50 -8.70 0.34
CA GLU A 708 -33.93 -7.88 1.44
C GLU A 708 -33.54 -8.73 2.67
N SER A 709 -32.24 -8.83 3.00
CA SER A 709 -31.69 -8.99 4.37
C SER A 709 -30.17 -8.75 4.37
N GLU A 710 -29.56 -8.63 5.55
CA GLU A 710 -28.11 -8.76 5.83
C GLU A 710 -27.16 -7.89 4.96
N LYS A 711 -26.89 -6.66 5.41
CA LYS A 711 -25.86 -5.75 4.84
C LYS A 711 -25.16 -4.90 5.89
N ASP A 712 -24.34 -5.53 6.73
CA ASP A 712 -23.37 -4.80 7.59
C ASP A 712 -21.98 -5.51 7.59
N ASP A 713 -21.92 -6.82 7.75
CA ASP A 713 -20.63 -7.56 7.95
C ASP A 713 -19.81 -7.92 6.68
N VAL A 714 -20.13 -7.38 5.49
CA VAL A 714 -19.57 -7.87 4.20
C VAL A 714 -18.53 -6.94 3.54
N LEU A 715 -18.40 -5.68 3.99
CA LEU A 715 -17.58 -4.67 3.28
C LEU A 715 -16.08 -4.65 3.65
N GLU A 716 -15.69 -4.83 4.92
CA GLU A 716 -14.27 -4.69 5.35
C GLU A 716 -13.29 -5.72 4.72
N ALA A 717 -13.79 -6.75 4.01
CA ALA A 717 -12.95 -7.73 3.31
C ALA A 717 -12.48 -7.28 1.91
N TRP A 718 -13.00 -6.17 1.36
CA TRP A 718 -12.77 -5.75 -0.03
C TRP A 718 -11.85 -4.54 -0.22
N GLU A 719 -11.51 -3.78 0.83
CA GLU A 719 -10.87 -2.46 0.68
C GLU A 719 -9.35 -2.46 0.42
N TYR A 720 -8.69 -3.61 0.48
CA TYR A 720 -7.27 -3.74 0.11
C TYR A 720 -7.04 -4.03 -1.40
N GLY A 721 -8.10 -3.92 -2.22
CA GLY A 721 -8.09 -4.34 -3.63
C GLY A 721 -8.89 -3.45 -4.59
N ASN A 722 -8.83 -2.12 -4.46
CA ASN A 722 -9.36 -1.19 -5.48
C ASN A 722 -8.40 -0.04 -5.81
N ARG A 723 -8.20 0.19 -7.11
CA ARG A 723 -7.51 1.32 -7.76
C ARG A 723 -8.11 1.52 -9.15
#